data_AF-A0A1E5XJT1-F1
#
_entry.id   AF-A0A1E5XJT1-F1
#
_cell.length_a   1.000
_cell.length_b   1.000
_cell.length_c   1.000
_cell.angle_alpha   90.00
_cell.angle_beta   90.00
_cell.angle_gamma   90.00
#
_symmetry.space_group_name_H-M   'P 1'
#
loop_
_entity.id
_entity.type
_entity.pdbx_description
1 polymer ?
#
loop_
_entity_poly.entity_id
_entity_poly.type
_entity_poly.pdbx_seq_one_letter_code
_entity_poly.pdbx_strand_id
1 'polypeptide(L)'
;MAETVTETTGGGAARNGWRAIARALSRAVRTVRQIPRAIADLIFGYDFFISYAHADGHEYPRLLRERLEDLPARYRVFYDKTGFVAGGSLTFETRRRIRMSTHLILLARPAALNTSHWVGKEVELFSKLDRNMFTVEFGDLISGLSPSRPIAAFLQDPITIRETPGANSPSESVIADLNRSFEGVRQETRRVRFLALAALFFLLLASFAGWQWYEAESRQRISEAMRLDALVGQHYAVANRILAEWDSEWARQIEIENDLSLIKARVGISIARPQPALAPPEVDVLAPNSTSDSGSLPVLTETQALQRENNLRQEIFGIGQLRRALLEQALAERANGAKLRIEADIAWQRAQAYNSSALTSRQPVASPDVFSIEVLSVGFGESLILHYGDPAAPRLILIDGGQPRSYAQSLRPRLSALKRAVSPDLPLGLQYVIVSNQDNDRLGGVLWLLRELAEQATAEPLQLEIANLWYGSFGPGFEGWQKAEARLLVERLGIPINAPFSRIVMRPRNGTVTVDMGNGLMATVLSPTIEEVTDLYDHWVEQAERSSHELLVAPADTFEGVSGVQIDDSLALPERPANCLDGSIPNRASHVLLFSYRDRTFLHGGDACGSQIEYGLRAAGLLSEEHPTFTVDVMLVPHQGSDRNVSPEFFSAVKAKTYLFTGDGTFGNPESETLRMILEARKGEDYTFQFIARDGADGFGERLDAFFENWPAAEYGYKRVFRSSTRAAMTVDLLERVRY
;
A
#
# COMPACT_ATOMS: atom_id res chain seq x y z
N MET A 1 37.10 -15.00 26.35
CA MET A 1 37.58 -16.34 25.94
C MET A 1 36.86 -16.71 24.66
N ALA A 2 37.57 -17.40 23.77
CA ALA A 2 37.21 -17.62 22.38
C ALA A 2 36.04 -18.61 22.18
N GLU A 3 35.51 -18.60 20.95
CA GLU A 3 34.73 -19.66 20.26
C GLU A 3 33.29 -19.89 20.78
N THR A 4 32.24 -20.04 19.97
CA THR A 4 32.07 -20.49 18.58
C THR A 4 30.64 -20.15 18.15
N VAL A 5 30.44 -19.49 17.01
CA VAL A 5 29.21 -19.64 16.20
C VAL A 5 29.60 -19.78 14.73
N THR A 6 29.16 -20.89 14.17
CA THR A 6 29.39 -21.43 12.83
C THR A 6 28.76 -20.59 11.73
N GLU A 7 29.57 -19.99 10.85
CA GLU A 7 29.16 -19.55 9.52
C GLU A 7 29.08 -20.76 8.58
N THR A 8 27.91 -21.00 7.99
CA THR A 8 27.80 -21.80 6.77
C THR A 8 27.08 -21.02 5.67
N THR A 9 27.75 -21.01 4.52
CA THR A 9 27.24 -20.87 3.15
C THR A 9 26.71 -19.51 2.69
N GLY A 10 27.62 -18.69 2.15
CA GLY A 10 27.27 -17.55 1.29
C GLY A 10 28.42 -16.92 0.48
N GLY A 11 29.59 -17.58 0.37
CA GLY A 11 30.79 -16.98 -0.23
C GLY A 11 31.19 -17.48 -1.63
N GLY A 12 30.39 -18.34 -2.26
CA GLY A 12 30.79 -19.07 -3.48
C GLY A 12 30.61 -18.31 -4.80
N ALA A 13 29.69 -17.34 -4.87
CA ALA A 13 29.31 -16.72 -6.15
C ALA A 13 30.22 -15.54 -6.54
N ALA A 14 30.63 -14.70 -5.58
CA ALA A 14 31.41 -13.49 -5.87
C ALA A 14 32.87 -13.77 -6.28
N ARG A 15 33.51 -14.80 -5.70
CA ARG A 15 34.91 -15.17 -6.03
C ARG A 15 35.05 -15.84 -7.40
N ASN A 16 34.00 -16.49 -7.90
CA ASN A 16 33.99 -17.14 -9.21
C ASN A 16 33.75 -16.14 -10.36
N GLY A 17 32.95 -15.10 -10.13
CA GLY A 17 32.75 -14.00 -11.08
C GLY A 17 34.04 -13.22 -11.39
N TRP A 18 34.81 -12.86 -10.35
CA TRP A 18 36.08 -12.14 -10.53
C TRP A 18 37.14 -12.96 -11.28
N ARG A 19 37.20 -14.28 -11.08
CA ARG A 19 38.11 -15.17 -11.81
C ARG A 19 37.66 -15.44 -13.25
N ALA A 20 36.36 -15.35 -13.54
CA ALA A 20 35.82 -15.43 -14.89
C ALA A 20 36.07 -14.13 -15.67
N ILE A 21 35.88 -12.98 -15.02
CA ILE A 21 36.14 -11.65 -15.59
C ILE A 21 37.65 -11.44 -15.81
N ALA A 22 38.52 -11.85 -14.88
CA ALA A 22 39.97 -11.79 -15.05
C ALA A 22 40.49 -12.74 -16.16
N ARG A 23 39.84 -13.91 -16.36
CA ARG A 23 40.14 -14.82 -17.48
C ARG A 23 39.63 -14.29 -18.83
N ALA A 24 38.49 -13.58 -18.83
CA ALA A 24 37.97 -12.91 -20.02
C ALA A 24 38.84 -11.69 -20.41
N LEU A 25 39.26 -10.90 -19.42
CA LEU A 25 40.16 -9.75 -19.61
C LEU A 25 41.56 -10.18 -20.04
N SER A 26 42.14 -11.24 -19.47
CA SER A 26 43.46 -11.74 -19.90
C SER A 26 43.43 -12.41 -21.29
N ARG A 27 42.30 -12.99 -21.70
CA ARG A 27 42.07 -13.43 -23.09
C ARG A 27 41.93 -12.23 -24.03
N ALA A 28 41.18 -11.20 -23.67
CA ALA A 28 41.04 -9.98 -24.46
C ALA A 28 42.36 -9.21 -24.62
N VAL A 29 43.17 -9.10 -23.56
CA VAL A 29 44.47 -8.42 -23.56
C VAL A 29 45.55 -9.22 -24.32
N ARG A 30 45.46 -10.56 -24.39
CA ARG A 30 46.33 -11.36 -25.30
C ARG A 30 45.99 -11.17 -26.78
N THR A 31 44.73 -10.87 -27.11
CA THR A 31 44.28 -10.66 -28.50
C THR A 31 44.70 -9.30 -29.07
N VAL A 32 44.98 -8.30 -28.22
CA VAL A 32 45.44 -6.96 -28.66
C VAL A 32 46.88 -6.98 -29.21
N ARG A 33 47.68 -8.02 -28.95
CA ARG A 33 49.05 -8.14 -29.48
C ARG A 33 49.16 -8.68 -30.92
N GLN A 34 48.04 -8.95 -31.59
CA GLN A 34 48.01 -9.30 -33.00
C GLN A 34 46.91 -8.52 -33.71
N ILE A 35 47.13 -7.22 -33.90
CA ILE A 35 46.52 -6.56 -35.05
C ILE A 35 47.00 -7.37 -36.27
N PRO A 36 46.11 -8.00 -37.06
CA PRO A 36 46.50 -8.76 -38.23
C PRO A 36 47.38 -7.88 -39.11
N ARG A 37 48.53 -8.37 -39.57
CA ARG A 37 49.51 -7.58 -40.36
C ARG A 37 48.85 -6.89 -41.57
N ALA A 38 47.78 -7.48 -42.11
CA ALA A 38 46.93 -6.91 -43.15
C ALA A 38 46.21 -5.60 -42.76
N ILE A 39 45.77 -5.45 -41.49
CA ILE A 39 45.11 -4.23 -41.00
C ILE A 39 46.13 -3.11 -40.78
N ALA A 40 47.34 -3.44 -40.31
CA ALA A 40 48.42 -2.46 -40.18
C ALA A 40 48.91 -1.95 -41.54
N ASP A 41 49.13 -2.85 -42.52
CA ASP A 41 49.55 -2.46 -43.87
C ASP A 41 48.44 -1.67 -44.60
N LEU A 42 47.16 -1.91 -44.28
CA LEU A 42 46.03 -1.11 -44.76
C LEU A 42 46.00 0.31 -44.18
N ILE A 43 46.56 0.56 -43.00
CA ILE A 43 46.54 1.86 -42.30
C ILE A 43 47.81 2.69 -42.61
N PHE A 44 48.95 2.06 -42.88
CA PHE A 44 50.26 2.73 -43.04
C PHE A 44 50.88 2.69 -44.46
N GLY A 45 50.16 2.24 -45.50
CA GLY A 45 50.64 2.16 -46.89
C GLY A 45 50.85 3.48 -47.63
N TYR A 46 51.41 3.40 -48.85
CA TYR A 46 51.66 4.52 -49.78
C TYR A 46 50.72 4.46 -50.98
N ASP A 47 50.47 5.60 -51.60
CA ASP A 47 49.67 5.68 -52.82
C ASP A 47 50.51 5.26 -54.04
N PHE A 48 51.76 5.73 -54.12
CA PHE A 48 52.65 5.47 -55.27
C PHE A 48 54.05 5.02 -54.86
N PHE A 49 54.63 4.15 -55.67
CA PHE A 49 56.06 3.83 -55.68
C PHE A 49 56.69 4.28 -57.00
N ILE A 50 57.64 5.21 -56.99
CA ILE A 50 58.36 5.64 -58.21
C ILE A 50 59.60 4.75 -58.41
N SER A 51 59.62 3.99 -59.50
CA SER A 51 60.77 3.18 -59.94
C SER A 51 61.56 3.91 -61.01
N TYR A 52 62.87 4.10 -60.79
CA TYR A 52 63.78 4.81 -61.69
C TYR A 52 65.21 4.30 -61.54
N ALA A 53 66.07 4.48 -62.55
CA ALA A 53 67.49 4.21 -62.41
C ALA A 53 68.24 5.44 -61.93
N HIS A 54 69.10 5.27 -60.90
CA HIS A 54 69.95 6.36 -60.42
C HIS A 54 70.90 6.92 -61.49
N ALA A 55 71.32 6.07 -62.44
CA ALA A 55 72.15 6.49 -63.57
C ALA A 55 71.44 7.47 -64.52
N ASP A 56 70.10 7.57 -64.48
CA ASP A 56 69.32 8.55 -65.24
C ASP A 56 69.12 9.88 -64.47
N GLY A 57 69.65 10.00 -63.25
CA GLY A 57 69.55 11.17 -62.39
C GLY A 57 68.40 11.12 -61.37
N HIS A 58 68.52 11.93 -60.30
CA HIS A 58 67.57 11.95 -59.17
C HIS A 58 66.61 13.16 -59.16
N GLU A 59 66.85 14.17 -59.98
CA GLU A 59 66.07 15.42 -59.94
C GLU A 59 64.63 15.23 -60.42
N TYR A 60 64.42 14.53 -61.54
CA TYR A 60 63.09 14.28 -62.06
C TYR A 60 62.17 13.51 -61.08
N PRO A 61 62.54 12.35 -60.50
CA PRO A 61 61.69 11.63 -59.55
C PRO A 61 61.46 12.43 -58.25
N ARG A 62 62.43 13.25 -57.83
CA ARG A 62 62.27 14.14 -56.67
C ARG A 62 61.17 15.17 -56.91
N LEU A 63 61.24 15.89 -58.03
CA LEU A 63 60.28 16.90 -58.42
C LEU A 63 58.89 16.29 -58.70
N LEU A 64 58.84 15.10 -59.30
CA LEU A 64 57.58 14.36 -59.50
C LEU A 64 56.90 14.03 -58.18
N ARG A 65 57.67 13.55 -57.18
CA ARG A 65 57.14 13.30 -55.84
C ARG A 65 56.56 14.56 -55.20
N GLU A 66 57.33 15.65 -55.20
CA GLU A 66 56.91 16.93 -54.61
C GLU A 66 55.62 17.44 -55.25
N ARG A 67 55.56 17.45 -56.58
CA ARG A 67 54.36 17.86 -57.32
C ARG A 67 53.14 16.99 -57.00
N LEU A 68 53.30 15.67 -56.89
CA LEU A 68 52.19 14.76 -56.55
C LEU A 68 51.74 14.88 -55.09
N GLU A 69 52.65 15.14 -54.16
CA GLU A 69 52.34 15.42 -52.75
C GLU A 69 51.62 16.77 -52.55
N ASP A 70 51.94 17.76 -53.39
CA ASP A 70 51.36 19.11 -53.35
C ASP A 70 50.00 19.25 -54.06
N LEU A 71 49.56 18.24 -54.81
CA LEU A 71 48.21 18.22 -55.38
C LEU A 71 47.16 18.26 -54.26
N PRO A 72 45.93 18.76 -54.51
CA PRO A 72 44.83 18.75 -53.53
C PRO A 72 44.53 17.36 -52.95
N ALA A 73 44.84 16.30 -53.70
CA ALA A 73 44.71 14.91 -53.30
C ALA A 73 45.75 14.46 -52.25
N ARG A 74 46.87 15.17 -52.09
CA ARG A 74 47.95 14.92 -51.11
C ARG A 74 48.46 13.48 -51.10
N TYR A 75 48.87 13.00 -52.26
CA TYR A 75 49.29 11.62 -52.42
C TYR A 75 50.57 11.30 -51.64
N ARG A 76 50.61 10.17 -50.93
CA ARG A 76 51.80 9.67 -50.24
C ARG A 76 52.66 8.88 -51.21
N VAL A 77 53.71 9.50 -51.73
CA VAL A 77 54.58 8.91 -52.74
C VAL A 77 55.90 8.46 -52.11
N PHE A 78 56.31 7.22 -52.39
CA PHE A 78 57.60 6.69 -51.99
C PHE A 78 58.52 6.53 -53.20
N TYR A 79 59.80 6.89 -53.06
CA TYR A 79 60.84 6.55 -54.03
C TYR A 79 62.16 6.35 -53.29
N ASP A 80 63.07 5.57 -53.87
CA ASP A 80 64.33 5.25 -53.22
C ASP A 80 65.32 6.42 -53.31
N LYS A 81 65.87 6.86 -52.16
CA LYS A 81 66.85 7.96 -52.02
C LYS A 81 68.24 7.48 -51.57
N THR A 82 68.46 6.19 -51.34
CA THR A 82 69.68 5.71 -50.68
C THR A 82 70.57 4.91 -51.62
N GLY A 83 71.83 5.34 -51.76
CA GLY A 83 72.84 4.68 -52.59
C GLY A 83 73.00 3.20 -52.23
N PHE A 84 72.59 2.33 -53.14
CA PHE A 84 72.82 0.89 -53.03
C PHE A 84 74.32 0.59 -53.16
N VAL A 85 74.87 -0.12 -52.18
CA VAL A 85 76.22 -0.69 -52.27
C VAL A 85 76.24 -1.69 -53.44
N ALA A 86 77.20 -1.54 -54.35
CA ALA A 86 77.37 -2.43 -55.50
C ALA A 86 77.51 -3.89 -55.03
N GLY A 87 76.51 -4.74 -55.36
CA GLY A 87 76.59 -6.20 -55.22
C GLY A 87 75.58 -6.92 -54.29
N GLY A 88 74.60 -6.25 -53.66
CA GLY A 88 73.61 -6.91 -52.77
C GLY A 88 72.24 -7.21 -53.41
N SER A 89 71.42 -8.08 -52.82
CA SER A 89 70.01 -8.37 -53.21
C SER A 89 68.99 -7.34 -52.67
N LEU A 90 67.81 -7.21 -53.29
CA LEU A 90 66.73 -6.27 -52.90
C LEU A 90 66.45 -6.38 -51.39
N THR A 91 66.59 -5.28 -50.64
CA THR A 91 66.38 -5.27 -49.18
C THR A 91 64.91 -5.64 -48.87
N PHE A 92 64.70 -6.33 -47.74
CA PHE A 92 63.36 -6.71 -47.26
C PHE A 92 62.42 -5.49 -47.15
N GLU A 93 62.98 -4.33 -46.83
CA GLU A 93 62.26 -3.07 -46.69
C GLU A 93 61.70 -2.56 -48.03
N THR A 94 62.49 -2.54 -49.11
CA THR A 94 62.02 -2.10 -50.43
C THR A 94 60.92 -3.03 -50.96
N ARG A 95 61.05 -4.36 -50.78
CA ARG A 95 59.97 -5.32 -51.13
C ARG A 95 58.67 -5.06 -50.36
N ARG A 96 58.77 -4.70 -49.07
CA ARG A 96 57.60 -4.37 -48.25
C ARG A 96 56.95 -3.06 -48.70
N ARG A 97 57.73 -2.03 -49.01
CA ARG A 97 57.23 -0.73 -49.49
C ARG A 97 56.50 -0.87 -50.83
N ILE A 98 57.03 -1.69 -51.75
CA ILE A 98 56.35 -2.00 -53.02
C ILE A 98 55.00 -2.68 -52.76
N ARG A 99 54.92 -3.68 -51.86
CA ARG A 99 53.64 -4.33 -51.50
C ARG A 99 52.63 -3.40 -50.81
N MET A 100 53.14 -2.47 -50.01
CA MET A 100 52.34 -1.45 -49.32
C MET A 100 51.93 -0.28 -50.23
N SER A 101 52.44 -0.21 -51.46
CA SER A 101 52.09 0.82 -52.45
C SER A 101 50.96 0.34 -53.33
N THR A 102 49.96 1.20 -53.58
CA THR A 102 48.80 0.81 -54.40
C THR A 102 49.09 0.82 -55.90
N HIS A 103 49.99 1.69 -56.35
CA HIS A 103 50.39 1.83 -57.75
C HIS A 103 51.92 1.98 -57.88
N LEU A 104 52.46 1.64 -59.06
CA LEU A 104 53.88 1.85 -59.42
C LEU A 104 53.98 2.81 -60.59
N ILE A 105 54.83 3.83 -60.47
CA ILE A 105 55.17 4.77 -61.54
C ILE A 105 56.59 4.43 -62.01
N LEU A 106 56.71 3.89 -63.22
CA LEU A 106 57.99 3.58 -63.85
C LEU A 106 58.45 4.78 -64.69
N LEU A 107 59.66 5.31 -64.42
CA LEU A 107 60.29 6.31 -65.28
C LEU A 107 61.13 5.62 -66.37
N ALA A 108 60.56 5.51 -67.57
CA ALA A 108 61.13 4.80 -68.71
C ALA A 108 62.19 5.65 -69.43
N ARG A 109 63.41 5.65 -68.88
CA ARG A 109 64.61 6.32 -69.41
C ARG A 109 65.69 5.33 -69.86
N PRO A 110 66.70 5.76 -70.64
CA PRO A 110 67.68 4.85 -71.22
C PRO A 110 68.36 3.90 -70.23
N ALA A 111 68.79 4.36 -69.05
CA ALA A 111 69.44 3.47 -68.07
C ALA A 111 68.43 2.58 -67.34
N ALA A 112 67.24 3.09 -67.00
CA ALA A 112 66.14 2.33 -66.39
C ALA A 112 65.69 1.15 -67.26
N LEU A 113 65.67 1.34 -68.58
CA LEU A 113 65.25 0.34 -69.55
C LEU A 113 66.39 -0.60 -69.99
N ASN A 114 67.62 -0.11 -70.13
CA ASN A 114 68.71 -0.87 -70.77
C ASN A 114 69.81 -1.38 -69.83
N THR A 115 70.06 -0.74 -68.69
CA THR A 115 71.24 -1.07 -67.85
C THR A 115 70.90 -1.38 -66.39
N SER A 116 69.75 -0.94 -65.89
CA SER A 116 69.37 -1.13 -64.49
C SER A 116 68.77 -2.52 -64.21
N HIS A 117 69.49 -3.32 -63.43
CA HIS A 117 68.98 -4.61 -62.91
C HIS A 117 67.86 -4.42 -61.86
N TRP A 118 67.84 -3.28 -61.18
CA TRP A 118 66.94 -3.02 -60.04
C TRP A 118 65.53 -2.68 -60.48
N VAL A 119 65.39 -1.78 -61.44
CA VAL A 119 64.10 -1.38 -62.01
C VAL A 119 63.37 -2.61 -62.56
N GLY A 120 64.07 -3.49 -63.27
CA GLY A 120 63.50 -4.73 -63.78
C GLY A 120 62.93 -5.65 -62.68
N LYS A 121 63.60 -5.76 -61.53
CA LYS A 121 63.11 -6.56 -60.39
C LYS A 121 61.93 -5.92 -59.67
N GLU A 122 61.88 -4.60 -59.58
CA GLU A 122 60.77 -3.86 -58.96
C GLU A 122 59.49 -4.01 -59.80
N VAL A 123 59.63 -3.86 -61.12
CA VAL A 123 58.55 -4.07 -62.08
C VAL A 123 58.07 -5.52 -62.07
N GLU A 124 58.97 -6.51 -62.05
CA GLU A 124 58.59 -7.93 -61.92
C GLU A 124 57.84 -8.20 -60.60
N LEU A 125 58.29 -7.62 -59.50
CA LEU A 125 57.65 -7.84 -58.19
C LEU A 125 56.27 -7.19 -58.14
N PHE A 126 56.10 -6.03 -58.76
CA PHE A 126 54.83 -5.31 -58.80
C PHE A 126 53.83 -5.92 -59.79
N SER A 127 54.29 -6.41 -60.95
CA SER A 127 53.41 -7.07 -61.93
C SER A 127 52.72 -8.32 -61.38
N LYS A 128 53.35 -9.01 -60.41
CA LYS A 128 52.76 -10.15 -59.68
C LYS A 128 51.66 -9.76 -58.69
N LEU A 129 51.42 -8.47 -58.43
CA LEU A 129 50.46 -7.98 -57.44
C LEU A 129 49.06 -7.65 -58.02
N ASP A 130 48.86 -7.84 -59.33
CA ASP A 130 47.61 -7.53 -60.05
C ASP A 130 47.11 -6.10 -59.79
N ARG A 131 48.00 -5.13 -59.98
CA ARG A 131 47.76 -3.69 -59.76
C ARG A 131 48.25 -2.88 -60.95
N ASN A 132 47.62 -1.72 -61.17
CA ASN A 132 47.96 -0.85 -62.30
C ASN A 132 49.36 -0.25 -62.13
N MET A 133 50.16 -0.35 -63.20
CA MET A 133 51.47 0.26 -63.34
C MET A 133 51.40 1.35 -64.40
N PHE A 134 51.92 2.52 -64.08
CA PHE A 134 51.95 3.69 -64.96
C PHE A 134 53.38 3.90 -65.43
N THR A 135 53.59 4.04 -66.73
CA THR A 135 54.91 4.24 -67.30
C THR A 135 55.02 5.65 -67.85
N VAL A 136 55.97 6.44 -67.36
CA VAL A 136 56.29 7.76 -67.90
C VAL A 136 57.44 7.59 -68.90
N GLU A 137 57.12 7.72 -70.19
CA GLU A 137 58.04 7.48 -71.28
C GLU A 137 58.64 8.78 -71.82
N PHE A 138 59.96 8.84 -71.96
CA PHE A 138 60.68 10.02 -72.45
C PHE A 138 61.01 9.85 -73.94
N GLY A 139 60.16 10.34 -74.83
CA GLY A 139 60.26 10.09 -76.27
C GLY A 139 59.58 8.78 -76.70
N ASP A 140 60.22 7.99 -77.55
CA ASP A 140 59.70 6.72 -78.10
C ASP A 140 60.70 5.58 -77.81
N LEU A 141 60.98 5.36 -76.51
CA LEU A 141 62.04 4.48 -76.02
C LEU A 141 61.57 3.04 -75.82
N ILE A 142 60.28 2.83 -75.53
CA ILE A 142 59.67 1.52 -75.28
C ILE A 142 59.47 0.79 -76.61
N SER A 143 59.12 1.49 -77.69
CA SER A 143 58.96 0.91 -79.03
C SER A 143 60.29 0.36 -79.60
N GLY A 144 61.42 0.93 -79.18
CA GLY A 144 62.77 0.51 -79.59
C GLY A 144 63.42 -0.56 -78.70
N LEU A 145 62.71 -1.09 -77.70
CA LEU A 145 63.26 -2.04 -76.74
C LEU A 145 63.43 -3.43 -77.35
N SER A 146 64.62 -4.02 -77.21
CA SER A 146 64.87 -5.38 -77.67
C SER A 146 64.01 -6.40 -76.90
N PRO A 147 63.29 -7.32 -77.57
CA PRO A 147 62.45 -8.35 -76.93
C PRO A 147 63.22 -9.28 -75.98
N SER A 148 64.54 -9.36 -76.11
CA SER A 148 65.42 -10.16 -75.25
C SER A 148 65.65 -9.57 -73.85
N ARG A 149 65.10 -8.39 -73.54
CA ARG A 149 65.26 -7.73 -72.23
C ARG A 149 64.19 -8.18 -71.23
N PRO A 150 64.56 -8.51 -69.98
CA PRO A 150 63.60 -8.96 -68.97
C PRO A 150 62.44 -7.99 -68.70
N ILE A 151 62.68 -6.67 -68.78
CA ILE A 151 61.65 -5.65 -68.53
C ILE A 151 60.62 -5.55 -69.67
N ALA A 152 60.99 -5.93 -70.89
CA ALA A 152 60.12 -5.83 -72.07
C ALA A 152 58.85 -6.70 -71.94
N ALA A 153 58.95 -7.84 -71.26
CA ALA A 153 57.81 -8.72 -71.01
C ALA A 153 56.74 -8.08 -70.11
N PHE A 154 57.11 -7.13 -69.25
CA PHE A 154 56.20 -6.46 -68.32
C PHE A 154 55.63 -5.14 -68.87
N LEU A 155 56.07 -4.72 -70.06
CA LEU A 155 55.69 -3.47 -70.72
C LEU A 155 54.95 -3.72 -72.05
N GLN A 156 54.24 -4.84 -72.18
CA GLN A 156 53.51 -5.19 -73.41
C GLN A 156 52.19 -4.42 -73.58
N ASP A 157 51.57 -3.97 -72.49
CA ASP A 157 50.37 -3.10 -72.51
C ASP A 157 50.38 -2.10 -71.32
N PRO A 158 51.37 -1.20 -71.21
CA PRO A 158 51.44 -0.26 -70.09
C PRO A 158 50.51 0.94 -70.30
N ILE A 159 49.94 1.44 -69.20
CA ILE A 159 49.34 2.78 -69.21
C ILE A 159 50.50 3.77 -69.31
N THR A 160 50.79 4.20 -70.54
CA THR A 160 51.95 5.05 -70.85
C THR A 160 51.54 6.50 -70.93
N ILE A 161 52.26 7.34 -70.20
CA ILE A 161 52.14 8.79 -70.23
C ILE A 161 53.43 9.33 -70.86
N ARG A 162 53.29 10.13 -71.93
CA ARG A 162 54.43 10.65 -72.68
C ARG A 162 54.99 11.91 -72.05
N GLU A 163 56.31 11.97 -71.99
CA GLU A 163 57.09 13.11 -71.54
C GLU A 163 58.10 13.53 -72.63
N THR A 164 58.49 14.80 -72.59
CA THR A 164 59.42 15.41 -73.53
C THR A 164 60.80 14.76 -73.42
N PRO A 165 61.45 14.39 -74.54
CA PRO A 165 62.80 13.82 -74.53
C PRO A 165 63.79 14.73 -73.79
N GLY A 166 64.52 14.18 -72.82
CA GLY A 166 65.53 14.91 -72.05
C GLY A 166 65.00 15.89 -70.98
N ALA A 167 63.70 15.93 -70.71
CA ALA A 167 63.13 16.76 -69.65
C ALA A 167 63.75 16.45 -68.28
N ASN A 168 64.10 17.46 -67.49
CA ASN A 168 64.65 17.27 -66.12
C ASN A 168 63.66 17.62 -65.00
N SER A 169 62.46 18.09 -65.35
CA SER A 169 61.33 18.33 -64.45
C SER A 169 60.06 17.76 -65.10
N PRO A 170 59.11 17.21 -64.33
CA PRO A 170 57.84 16.74 -64.87
C PRO A 170 57.03 17.89 -65.48
N SER A 171 56.45 17.65 -66.65
CA SER A 171 55.52 18.56 -67.32
C SER A 171 54.16 18.61 -66.61
N GLU A 172 53.45 19.72 -66.76
CA GLU A 172 52.08 19.85 -66.24
C GLU A 172 51.14 18.80 -66.83
N SER A 173 51.36 18.40 -68.09
CA SER A 173 50.61 17.31 -68.74
C SER A 173 50.82 15.97 -68.04
N VAL A 174 52.06 15.63 -67.66
CA VAL A 174 52.34 14.38 -66.93
C VAL A 174 51.67 14.39 -65.55
N ILE A 175 51.72 15.50 -64.81
CA ILE A 175 51.05 15.60 -63.50
C ILE A 175 49.53 15.49 -63.64
N ALA A 176 48.95 16.16 -64.65
CA ALA A 176 47.51 16.11 -64.91
C ALA A 176 47.03 14.72 -65.34
N ASP A 177 47.77 14.04 -66.22
CA ASP A 177 47.41 12.70 -66.71
C ASP A 177 47.61 11.64 -65.64
N LEU A 178 48.66 11.75 -64.82
CA LEU A 178 48.83 10.93 -63.62
C LEU A 178 47.63 11.14 -62.68
N ASN A 179 47.31 12.39 -62.30
CA ASN A 179 46.20 12.68 -61.40
C ASN A 179 44.85 12.16 -61.92
N ARG A 180 44.53 12.36 -63.20
CA ARG A 180 43.30 11.87 -63.84
C ARG A 180 43.23 10.34 -63.83
N SER A 181 44.35 9.68 -64.10
CA SER A 181 44.45 8.22 -64.07
C SER A 181 44.25 7.64 -62.67
N PHE A 182 44.32 8.47 -61.62
CA PHE A 182 44.26 8.07 -60.22
C PHE A 182 42.93 8.36 -59.51
N GLU A 183 41.98 9.08 -60.14
CA GLU A 183 40.73 9.51 -59.49
C GLU A 183 39.81 8.36 -59.01
N GLY A 184 40.09 7.10 -59.38
CA GLY A 184 39.25 5.93 -59.10
C GLY A 184 39.51 5.13 -57.81
N VAL A 185 40.56 5.40 -57.02
CA VAL A 185 40.99 4.46 -55.93
C VAL A 185 41.27 5.17 -54.60
N ARG A 186 40.21 5.58 -53.86
CA ARG A 186 40.35 6.20 -52.53
C ARG A 186 40.35 5.16 -51.39
N GLN A 187 41.51 4.91 -50.77
CA GLN A 187 41.63 4.06 -49.56
C GLN A 187 41.14 4.74 -48.27
N GLU A 188 41.16 6.07 -48.20
CA GLU A 188 40.77 6.83 -47.00
C GLU A 188 39.28 6.65 -46.63
N THR A 189 38.39 6.60 -47.63
CA THR A 189 36.95 6.42 -47.43
C THR A 189 36.59 5.06 -46.79
N ARG A 190 37.35 4.00 -47.08
CA ARG A 190 37.12 2.67 -46.47
C ARG A 190 37.50 2.64 -44.99
N ARG A 191 38.58 3.35 -44.61
CA ARG A 191 39.04 3.43 -43.21
C ARG A 191 38.06 4.16 -42.31
N VAL A 192 37.55 5.31 -42.78
CA VAL A 192 36.57 6.11 -42.04
C VAL A 192 35.28 5.31 -41.79
N ARG A 193 34.78 4.57 -42.79
CA ARG A 193 33.59 3.71 -42.64
C ARG A 193 33.79 2.59 -41.62
N PHE A 194 34.96 1.94 -41.61
CA PHE A 194 35.26 0.88 -40.64
C PHE A 194 35.28 1.43 -39.20
N LEU A 195 35.95 2.55 -38.96
CA LEU A 195 36.00 3.18 -37.64
C LEU A 195 34.61 3.64 -37.18
N ALA A 196 33.79 4.17 -38.08
CA ALA A 196 32.41 4.56 -37.77
C ALA A 196 31.55 3.34 -37.37
N LEU A 197 31.66 2.22 -38.09
CA LEU A 197 30.94 0.99 -37.75
C LEU A 197 31.41 0.40 -36.40
N ALA A 198 32.70 0.43 -36.11
CA ALA A 198 33.24 -0.01 -34.83
C ALA A 198 32.74 0.88 -33.67
N ALA A 199 32.72 2.20 -33.85
CA ALA A 199 32.19 3.14 -32.87
C ALA A 199 30.69 2.90 -32.61
N LEU A 200 29.90 2.69 -33.66
CA LEU A 200 28.48 2.34 -33.55
C LEU A 200 28.27 1.04 -32.78
N PHE A 201 29.07 0.01 -33.07
CA PHE A 201 29.01 -1.27 -32.35
C PHE A 201 29.27 -1.10 -30.84
N PHE A 202 30.31 -0.35 -30.46
CA PHE A 202 30.60 -0.11 -29.05
C PHE A 202 29.54 0.75 -28.36
N LEU A 203 28.94 1.71 -29.07
CA LEU A 203 27.81 2.49 -28.55
C LEU A 203 26.59 1.59 -28.27
N LEU A 204 26.22 0.72 -29.23
CA LEU A 204 25.13 -0.24 -29.03
C LEU A 204 25.39 -1.20 -27.87
N LEU A 205 26.63 -1.69 -27.74
CA LEU A 205 27.03 -2.55 -26.63
C LEU A 205 26.93 -1.84 -25.28
N ALA A 206 27.37 -0.57 -25.21
CA ALA A 206 27.24 0.24 -24.00
C ALA A 206 25.78 0.55 -23.65
N SER A 207 24.94 0.85 -24.65
CA SER A 207 23.50 1.02 -24.47
C SER A 207 22.83 -0.25 -23.95
N PHE A 208 23.18 -1.42 -24.50
CA PHE A 208 22.66 -2.71 -24.04
C PHE A 208 23.11 -3.03 -22.62
N ALA A 209 24.38 -2.79 -22.27
CA ALA A 209 24.89 -2.96 -20.91
C ALA A 209 24.22 -2.00 -19.92
N GLY A 210 23.99 -0.74 -20.32
CA GLY A 210 23.25 0.24 -19.53
C GLY A 210 21.80 -0.17 -19.30
N TRP A 211 21.13 -0.72 -20.32
CA TRP A 211 19.78 -1.26 -20.20
C TRP A 211 19.73 -2.48 -19.26
N GLN A 212 20.68 -3.40 -19.37
CA GLN A 212 20.79 -4.56 -18.46
C GLN A 212 21.05 -4.14 -17.01
N TRP A 213 21.91 -3.15 -16.79
CA TRP A 213 22.16 -2.58 -15.46
C TRP A 213 20.89 -1.93 -14.89
N TYR A 214 20.19 -1.13 -15.70
CA TYR A 214 18.95 -0.48 -15.30
C TYR A 214 17.86 -1.50 -14.91
N GLU A 215 17.70 -2.56 -15.70
CA GLU A 215 16.75 -3.65 -15.43
C GLU A 215 17.11 -4.40 -14.14
N ALA A 216 18.40 -4.69 -13.91
CA ALA A 216 18.85 -5.36 -12.68
C ALA A 216 18.63 -4.50 -11.43
N GLU A 217 18.95 -3.21 -11.50
CA GLU A 217 18.75 -2.24 -10.42
C GLU A 217 17.26 -2.09 -10.07
N SER A 218 16.40 -2.03 -11.10
CA SER A 218 14.93 -1.98 -10.94
C SER A 218 14.41 -3.22 -10.21
N ARG A 219 14.83 -4.42 -10.62
CA ARG A 219 14.45 -5.69 -9.97
C ARG A 219 14.92 -5.77 -8.52
N GLN A 220 16.14 -5.31 -8.23
CA GLN A 220 16.68 -5.31 -6.87
C GLN A 220 15.84 -4.43 -5.94
N ARG A 221 15.46 -3.23 -6.37
CA ARG A 221 14.64 -2.29 -5.59
C ARG A 221 13.22 -2.82 -5.34
N ILE A 222 12.61 -3.42 -6.36
CA ILE A 222 11.31 -4.09 -6.22
C ILE A 222 11.41 -5.25 -5.22
N SER A 223 12.46 -6.07 -5.29
CA SER A 223 12.67 -7.18 -4.37
C SER A 223 12.89 -6.72 -2.92
N GLU A 224 13.59 -5.60 -2.70
CA GLU A 224 13.77 -5.02 -1.37
C GLU A 224 12.44 -4.51 -0.80
N ALA A 225 11.65 -3.81 -1.61
CA ALA A 225 10.32 -3.34 -1.23
C ALA A 225 9.37 -4.51 -0.89
N MET A 226 9.38 -5.59 -1.70
CA MET A 226 8.63 -6.82 -1.42
C MET A 226 9.07 -7.50 -0.12
N ARG A 227 10.37 -7.48 0.20
CA ARG A 227 10.90 -8.04 1.45
C ARG A 227 10.36 -7.28 2.66
N LEU A 228 10.31 -5.95 2.58
CA LEU A 228 9.77 -5.10 3.64
C LEU A 228 8.26 -5.37 3.84
N ASP A 229 7.48 -5.44 2.76
CA ASP A 229 6.06 -5.82 2.84
C ASP A 229 5.90 -7.21 3.50
N ALA A 230 6.69 -8.22 3.14
CA ALA A 230 6.63 -9.52 3.79
C ALA A 230 6.90 -9.48 5.31
N LEU A 231 7.84 -8.64 5.75
CA LEU A 231 8.13 -8.43 7.18
C LEU A 231 6.97 -7.73 7.90
N VAL A 232 6.32 -6.75 7.26
CA VAL A 232 5.09 -6.11 7.79
C VAL A 232 4.02 -7.16 8.05
N GLY A 233 3.76 -8.02 7.06
CA GLY A 233 2.79 -9.12 7.19
C GLY A 233 3.13 -10.10 8.31
N GLN A 234 4.42 -10.40 8.51
CA GLN A 234 4.88 -11.27 9.60
C GLN A 234 4.58 -10.67 10.98
N HIS A 235 4.89 -9.39 11.21
CA HIS A 235 4.64 -8.74 12.50
C HIS A 235 3.15 -8.68 12.84
N TYR A 236 2.30 -8.33 11.87
CA TYR A 236 0.85 -8.34 12.07
C TYR A 236 0.30 -9.75 12.33
N ALA A 237 0.80 -10.77 11.63
CA ALA A 237 0.40 -12.15 11.88
C ALA A 237 0.80 -12.65 13.29
N VAL A 238 1.97 -12.26 13.79
CA VAL A 238 2.41 -12.57 15.16
C VAL A 238 1.52 -11.87 16.18
N ALA A 239 1.26 -10.58 16.00
CA ALA A 239 0.36 -9.83 16.88
C ALA A 239 -1.03 -10.48 16.97
N ASN A 240 -1.60 -10.87 15.84
CA ASN A 240 -2.91 -11.51 15.80
C ASN A 240 -2.91 -12.88 16.49
N ARG A 241 -1.82 -13.65 16.42
CA ARG A 241 -1.69 -14.91 17.17
C ARG A 241 -1.68 -14.66 18.68
N ILE A 242 -0.95 -13.65 19.14
CA ILE A 242 -0.90 -13.28 20.56
C ILE A 242 -2.28 -12.82 21.05
N LEU A 243 -3.02 -12.05 20.23
CA LEU A 243 -4.38 -11.65 20.57
C LEU A 243 -5.36 -12.83 20.63
N ALA A 244 -5.19 -13.85 19.77
CA ALA A 244 -5.98 -15.06 19.85
C ALA A 244 -5.73 -15.85 21.15
N GLU A 245 -4.47 -15.90 21.62
CA GLU A 245 -4.12 -16.47 22.93
C GLU A 245 -4.74 -15.67 24.07
N TRP A 246 -4.66 -14.34 23.98
CA TRP A 246 -5.30 -13.44 24.93
C TRP A 246 -6.83 -13.64 25.00
N ASP A 247 -7.48 -13.94 23.87
CA ASP A 247 -8.91 -14.24 23.80
C ASP A 247 -9.26 -15.59 24.43
N SER A 248 -8.40 -16.60 24.26
CA SER A 248 -8.53 -17.89 24.95
C SER A 248 -8.47 -17.71 26.47
N GLU A 249 -7.49 -16.94 26.95
CA GLU A 249 -7.37 -16.63 28.37
C GLU A 249 -8.53 -15.75 28.88
N TRP A 250 -9.10 -14.88 28.02
CA TRP A 250 -10.36 -14.22 28.37
C TRP A 250 -11.47 -15.25 28.56
N ALA A 251 -11.73 -16.11 27.58
CA ALA A 251 -12.81 -17.09 27.64
C ALA A 251 -12.73 -17.93 28.93
N ARG A 252 -11.51 -18.38 29.28
CA ARG A 252 -11.22 -19.05 30.55
C ARG A 252 -11.58 -18.21 31.77
N GLN A 253 -11.25 -16.91 31.78
CA GLN A 253 -11.64 -16.02 32.87
C GLN A 253 -13.17 -15.91 33.03
N ILE A 254 -13.91 -15.83 31.92
CA ILE A 254 -15.39 -15.80 31.97
C ILE A 254 -15.92 -17.09 32.63
N GLU A 255 -15.40 -18.25 32.24
CA GLU A 255 -15.81 -19.53 32.83
C GLU A 255 -15.57 -19.56 34.35
N ILE A 256 -14.40 -19.09 34.79
CA ILE A 256 -14.07 -19.01 36.22
C ILE A 256 -14.96 -17.99 36.96
N GLU A 257 -15.27 -16.85 36.34
CA GLU A 257 -16.19 -15.85 36.90
C GLU A 257 -17.62 -16.40 37.03
N ASN A 258 -18.08 -17.20 36.08
CA ASN A 258 -19.36 -17.91 36.15
C ASN A 258 -19.36 -18.98 37.25
N ASP A 259 -18.29 -19.76 37.40
CA ASP A 259 -18.14 -20.71 38.51
C ASP A 259 -18.17 -19.99 39.87
N LEU A 260 -17.53 -18.83 39.96
CA LEU A 260 -17.54 -18.01 41.17
C LEU A 260 -18.93 -17.49 41.50
N SER A 261 -19.72 -17.07 40.50
CA SER A 261 -21.09 -16.60 40.71
C SER A 261 -22.01 -17.73 41.19
N LEU A 262 -21.87 -18.93 40.61
CA LEU A 262 -22.59 -20.13 41.03
C LEU A 262 -22.25 -20.53 42.47
N ILE A 263 -20.97 -20.47 42.87
CA ILE A 263 -20.56 -20.73 44.25
C ILE A 263 -21.22 -19.72 45.21
N LYS A 264 -21.19 -18.42 44.88
CA LYS A 264 -21.81 -17.38 45.71
C LYS A 264 -23.32 -17.57 45.87
N ALA A 265 -24.01 -17.90 44.79
CA ALA A 265 -25.45 -18.18 44.82
C ALA A 265 -25.78 -19.38 45.73
N ARG A 266 -24.90 -20.39 45.77
CA ARG A 266 -25.13 -21.64 46.50
C ARG A 266 -24.81 -21.56 48.01
N VAL A 267 -23.94 -20.64 48.43
CA VAL A 267 -23.55 -20.48 49.86
C VAL A 267 -24.36 -19.39 50.56
N GLY A 268 -25.20 -18.61 49.84
CA GLY A 268 -26.04 -17.58 50.46
C GLY A 268 -25.24 -16.43 51.12
N ILE A 269 -23.98 -16.25 50.69
CA ILE A 269 -23.08 -15.26 51.29
C ILE A 269 -23.31 -13.90 50.62
N SER A 270 -24.17 -13.10 51.25
CA SER A 270 -24.11 -11.64 51.15
C SER A 270 -22.96 -11.15 52.03
N ILE A 271 -21.80 -10.84 51.45
CA ILE A 271 -20.70 -10.19 52.19
C ILE A 271 -20.18 -8.97 51.46
N ALA A 272 -20.24 -7.85 52.19
CA ALA A 272 -19.60 -6.58 51.91
C ALA A 272 -18.07 -6.72 51.74
N ARG A 273 -17.50 -5.95 50.80
CA ARG A 273 -16.05 -5.91 50.51
C ARG A 273 -15.21 -5.63 51.77
N PRO A 274 -14.14 -6.42 52.04
CA PRO A 274 -13.04 -5.97 52.89
C PRO A 274 -11.88 -5.39 52.07
N GLN A 275 -11.21 -4.39 52.66
CA GLN A 275 -10.01 -3.69 52.17
C GLN A 275 -8.80 -4.62 51.92
N PRO A 276 -7.84 -4.20 51.06
CA PRO A 276 -6.65 -4.99 50.77
C PRO A 276 -5.59 -4.83 51.87
N ALA A 277 -5.03 -5.94 52.35
CA ALA A 277 -3.79 -5.92 53.11
C ALA A 277 -2.90 -7.16 52.83
N LEU A 278 -1.68 -6.84 52.40
CA LEU A 278 -0.38 -7.51 52.62
C LEU A 278 -0.02 -8.80 51.86
N ALA A 279 1.26 -8.80 51.47
CA ALA A 279 2.11 -9.67 50.65
C ALA A 279 1.88 -11.21 50.69
N PRO A 280 2.32 -11.94 49.64
CA PRO A 280 2.03 -13.37 49.47
C PRO A 280 2.99 -14.26 50.30
N PRO A 281 2.55 -15.44 50.75
CA PRO A 281 3.45 -16.57 50.96
C PRO A 281 3.55 -17.42 49.69
N GLU A 282 4.77 -17.87 49.38
CA GLU A 282 5.07 -18.93 48.41
C GLU A 282 4.40 -20.25 48.80
N VAL A 283 3.76 -20.97 47.86
CA VAL A 283 3.72 -22.45 47.84
C VAL A 283 3.50 -23.00 46.41
N ASP A 284 4.22 -24.09 46.16
CA ASP A 284 4.32 -25.05 45.05
C ASP A 284 3.19 -25.25 44.03
N VAL A 285 3.66 -25.43 42.79
CA VAL A 285 2.94 -25.90 41.60
C VAL A 285 2.66 -27.41 41.70
N LEU A 286 1.38 -27.80 41.62
CA LEU A 286 0.99 -29.17 41.27
C LEU A 286 0.14 -29.17 39.99
N ALA A 287 0.53 -30.05 39.06
CA ALA A 287 0.02 -30.25 37.71
C ALA A 287 -1.44 -30.78 37.66
N PRO A 288 -2.15 -30.65 36.52
CA PRO A 288 -3.57 -30.95 36.43
C PRO A 288 -3.84 -32.45 36.22
N ASN A 289 -4.81 -32.99 36.96
CA ASN A 289 -5.42 -34.28 36.65
C ASN A 289 -6.82 -34.06 36.05
N SER A 290 -6.98 -34.47 34.80
CA SER A 290 -8.25 -34.59 34.10
C SER A 290 -8.89 -35.95 34.42
N THR A 291 -10.09 -35.95 34.99
CA THR A 291 -11.04 -37.07 34.85
C THR A 291 -12.46 -36.53 34.88
N SER A 292 -13.17 -36.76 33.78
CA SER A 292 -14.62 -36.64 33.64
C SER A 292 -15.32 -37.68 34.51
N ASP A 293 -16.20 -37.24 35.41
CA ASP A 293 -17.18 -38.13 36.02
C ASP A 293 -18.51 -37.41 36.20
N SER A 294 -19.53 -37.91 35.50
CA SER A 294 -20.92 -37.47 35.60
C SER A 294 -21.56 -38.12 36.83
N GLY A 295 -21.34 -37.51 37.98
CA GLY A 295 -21.96 -37.87 39.25
C GLY A 295 -22.34 -36.60 39.99
N SER A 296 -23.51 -36.60 40.62
CA SER A 296 -24.00 -35.52 41.50
C SER A 296 -22.86 -34.86 42.29
N LEU A 297 -22.57 -33.60 41.96
CA LEU A 297 -21.48 -32.83 42.55
C LEU A 297 -21.58 -32.82 44.09
N PRO A 298 -20.50 -33.11 44.83
CA PRO A 298 -20.53 -33.17 46.28
C PRO A 298 -20.97 -31.82 46.89
N VAL A 299 -21.76 -31.88 47.95
CA VAL A 299 -22.16 -30.70 48.74
C VAL A 299 -20.91 -30.15 49.42
N LEU A 300 -20.40 -29.02 48.94
CA LEU A 300 -19.25 -28.32 49.53
C LEU A 300 -19.63 -27.82 50.93
N THR A 301 -18.78 -28.03 51.92
CA THR A 301 -18.90 -27.35 53.21
C THR A 301 -18.59 -25.85 53.07
N GLU A 302 -19.08 -24.99 53.97
CA GLU A 302 -18.84 -23.54 53.92
C GLU A 302 -17.35 -23.19 53.85
N THR A 303 -16.51 -23.90 54.60
CA THR A 303 -15.04 -23.75 54.57
C THR A 303 -14.45 -24.15 53.22
N GLN A 304 -14.92 -25.24 52.61
CA GLN A 304 -14.47 -25.67 51.28
C GLN A 304 -14.90 -24.68 50.19
N ALA A 305 -16.08 -24.08 50.32
CA ALA A 305 -16.58 -23.09 49.38
C ALA A 305 -15.79 -21.77 49.46
N LEU A 306 -15.48 -21.30 50.68
CA LEU A 306 -14.60 -20.13 50.90
C LEU A 306 -13.19 -20.36 50.34
N GLN A 307 -12.61 -21.54 50.57
CA GLN A 307 -11.29 -21.88 50.04
C GLN A 307 -11.30 -21.96 48.50
N ARG A 308 -12.34 -22.55 47.92
CA ARG A 308 -12.53 -22.59 46.46
C ARG A 308 -12.71 -21.18 45.89
N GLU A 309 -13.49 -20.30 46.54
CA GLU A 309 -13.61 -18.90 46.15
C GLU A 309 -12.25 -18.19 46.14
N ASN A 310 -11.45 -18.33 47.20
CA ASN A 310 -10.12 -17.70 47.24
C ASN A 310 -9.19 -18.21 46.14
N ASN A 311 -9.21 -19.52 45.84
CA ASN A 311 -8.41 -20.10 44.76
C ASN A 311 -8.83 -19.54 43.39
N LEU A 312 -10.14 -19.49 43.11
CA LEU A 312 -10.65 -18.93 41.84
C LEU A 312 -10.31 -17.44 41.71
N ARG A 313 -10.36 -16.68 42.81
CA ARG A 313 -9.94 -15.26 42.81
C ARG A 313 -8.45 -15.08 42.49
N GLN A 314 -7.59 -15.95 43.03
CA GLN A 314 -6.17 -15.95 42.70
C GLN A 314 -5.93 -16.31 41.22
N GLU A 315 -6.67 -17.28 40.69
CA GLU A 315 -6.60 -17.67 39.29
C GLU A 315 -7.04 -16.53 38.36
N ILE A 316 -8.17 -15.85 38.66
CA ILE A 316 -8.61 -14.66 37.93
C ILE A 316 -7.53 -13.57 37.94
N PHE A 317 -6.89 -13.34 39.09
CA PHE A 317 -5.80 -12.36 39.19
C PHE A 317 -4.60 -12.74 38.31
N GLY A 318 -4.20 -14.01 38.32
CA GLY A 318 -3.13 -14.54 37.47
C GLY A 318 -3.42 -14.41 35.98
N ILE A 319 -4.64 -14.79 35.56
CA ILE A 319 -5.10 -14.60 34.17
C ILE A 319 -5.08 -13.12 33.78
N GLY A 320 -5.49 -12.23 34.69
CA GLY A 320 -5.43 -10.78 34.48
C GLY A 320 -4.02 -10.26 34.24
N GLN A 321 -3.00 -10.78 34.95
CA GLN A 321 -1.59 -10.45 34.73
C GLN A 321 -1.11 -10.94 33.36
N LEU A 322 -1.36 -12.20 33.03
CA LEU A 322 -0.97 -12.81 31.75
C LEU A 322 -1.58 -12.05 30.57
N ARG A 323 -2.87 -11.73 30.65
CA ARG A 323 -3.57 -10.95 29.63
C ARG A 323 -2.98 -9.57 29.43
N ARG A 324 -2.52 -8.88 30.48
CA ARG A 324 -1.83 -7.59 30.31
C ARG A 324 -0.52 -7.76 29.55
N ALA A 325 0.28 -8.77 29.91
CA ALA A 325 1.54 -9.05 29.22
C ALA A 325 1.34 -9.41 27.74
N LEU A 326 0.38 -10.28 27.43
CA LEU A 326 0.02 -10.63 26.06
C LEU A 326 -0.43 -9.40 25.25
N LEU A 327 -1.23 -8.52 25.86
CA LEU A 327 -1.68 -7.29 25.20
C LEU A 327 -0.51 -6.35 24.89
N GLU A 328 0.39 -6.13 25.86
CA GLU A 328 1.60 -5.31 25.65
C GLU A 328 2.47 -5.87 24.53
N GLN A 329 2.65 -7.20 24.47
CA GLN A 329 3.42 -7.86 23.43
C GLN A 329 2.76 -7.71 22.05
N ALA A 330 1.44 -7.91 21.95
CA ALA A 330 0.70 -7.73 20.70
C ALA A 330 0.78 -6.28 20.19
N LEU A 331 0.66 -5.29 21.09
CA LEU A 331 0.79 -3.87 20.75
C LEU A 331 2.20 -3.53 20.25
N ALA A 332 3.24 -4.09 20.88
CA ALA A 332 4.62 -3.92 20.44
C ALA A 332 4.86 -4.48 19.02
N GLU A 333 4.32 -5.67 18.72
CA GLU A 333 4.39 -6.28 17.39
C GLU A 333 3.66 -5.45 16.34
N ARG A 334 2.47 -4.93 16.65
CA ARG A 334 1.74 -4.00 15.76
C ARG A 334 2.55 -2.72 15.51
N ALA A 335 3.16 -2.15 16.54
CA ALA A 335 3.99 -0.96 16.39
C ALA A 335 5.22 -1.20 15.51
N ASN A 336 5.86 -2.38 15.61
CA ASN A 336 6.96 -2.77 14.73
C ASN A 336 6.50 -2.94 13.27
N GLY A 337 5.36 -3.61 13.05
CA GLY A 337 4.75 -3.73 11.73
C GLY A 337 4.42 -2.37 11.11
N ALA A 338 3.87 -1.44 11.90
CA ALA A 338 3.54 -0.08 11.44
C ALA A 338 4.78 0.72 11.02
N LYS A 339 5.89 0.63 11.76
CA LYS A 339 7.17 1.26 11.38
C LYS A 339 7.70 0.71 10.05
N LEU A 340 7.71 -0.62 9.91
CA LEU A 340 8.16 -1.28 8.68
C LEU A 340 7.27 -0.96 7.47
N ARG A 341 5.98 -0.71 7.68
CA ARG A 341 5.04 -0.30 6.62
C ARG A 341 5.46 1.02 5.99
N ILE A 342 5.84 2.01 6.82
CA ILE A 342 6.35 3.30 6.34
C ILE A 342 7.63 3.10 5.53
N GLU A 343 8.55 2.24 5.99
CA GLU A 343 9.76 1.92 5.24
C GLU A 343 9.46 1.23 3.90
N ALA A 344 8.49 0.31 3.89
CA ALA A 344 8.02 -0.36 2.68
C ALA A 344 7.43 0.65 1.69
N ASP A 345 6.59 1.58 2.15
CA ASP A 345 5.97 2.62 1.32
C ASP A 345 7.03 3.50 0.66
N ILE A 346 8.04 3.94 1.42
CA ILE A 346 9.17 4.72 0.89
C ILE A 346 9.97 3.89 -0.14
N ALA A 347 10.20 2.61 0.13
CA ALA A 347 10.91 1.73 -0.80
C ALA A 347 10.14 1.56 -2.13
N TRP A 348 8.82 1.42 -2.06
CA TRP A 348 7.96 1.33 -3.22
C TRP A 348 7.89 2.63 -4.04
N GLN A 349 7.85 3.79 -3.38
CA GLN A 349 7.97 5.08 -4.05
C GLN A 349 9.31 5.22 -4.79
N ARG A 350 10.41 4.77 -4.17
CA ARG A 350 11.73 4.74 -4.82
C ARG A 350 11.75 3.78 -6.01
N ALA A 351 11.10 2.62 -5.92
CA ALA A 351 10.99 1.67 -7.02
C ALA A 351 10.18 2.22 -8.20
N GLN A 352 9.13 3.00 -7.93
CA GLN A 352 8.29 3.63 -8.95
C GLN A 352 9.08 4.54 -9.89
N ALA A 353 10.08 5.26 -9.37
CA ALA A 353 10.94 6.15 -10.16
C ALA A 353 11.74 5.40 -11.25
N TYR A 354 11.92 4.08 -11.10
CA TYR A 354 12.62 3.21 -12.06
C TYR A 354 11.67 2.34 -12.87
N ASN A 355 10.49 2.02 -12.34
CA ASN A 355 9.48 1.26 -13.07
C ASN A 355 8.10 1.80 -12.73
N SER A 356 7.49 2.51 -13.67
CA SER A 356 6.17 3.13 -13.50
C SER A 356 5.07 2.11 -13.21
N SER A 357 5.23 0.83 -13.60
CA SER A 357 4.28 -0.23 -13.31
C SER A 357 4.48 -0.90 -11.94
N ALA A 358 5.54 -0.55 -11.20
CA ALA A 358 5.87 -1.19 -9.92
C ALA A 358 4.74 -1.01 -8.89
N LEU A 359 4.27 0.22 -8.68
CA LEU A 359 3.18 0.48 -7.72
C LEU A 359 1.86 -0.19 -8.11
N THR A 360 1.57 -0.28 -9.40
CA THR A 360 0.35 -0.92 -9.91
C THR A 360 0.37 -2.44 -9.67
N SER A 361 1.55 -3.03 -9.51
CA SER A 361 1.75 -4.46 -9.20
C SER A 361 1.93 -4.77 -7.71
N ARG A 362 2.09 -3.75 -6.86
CA ARG A 362 2.19 -3.95 -5.41
C ARG A 362 0.86 -4.49 -4.89
N GLN A 363 0.92 -5.60 -4.17
CA GLN A 363 -0.16 -5.99 -3.26
C GLN A 363 0.20 -5.46 -1.86
N PRO A 364 -0.31 -4.29 -1.45
CA PRO A 364 0.00 -3.78 -0.12
C PRO A 364 -0.48 -4.79 0.91
N VAL A 365 0.36 -5.07 1.91
CA VAL A 365 -0.09 -5.86 3.06
C VAL A 365 -1.27 -5.12 3.67
N ALA A 366 -2.42 -5.78 3.75
CA ALA A 366 -3.59 -5.21 4.38
C ALA A 366 -3.21 -4.80 5.80
N SER A 367 -3.32 -3.50 6.09
CA SER A 367 -3.19 -3.00 7.44
C SER A 367 -4.26 -3.71 8.28
N PRO A 368 -3.94 -4.19 9.50
CA PRO A 368 -4.98 -4.59 10.42
C PRO A 368 -5.86 -3.37 10.62
N ASP A 369 -7.17 -3.53 10.48
CA ASP A 369 -8.13 -2.48 10.77
C ASP A 369 -9.04 -2.94 11.91
N VAL A 370 -9.30 -2.04 12.86
CA VAL A 370 -10.34 -2.24 13.84
C VAL A 370 -11.68 -1.86 13.23
N PHE A 371 -12.71 -2.62 13.60
CA PHE A 371 -14.08 -2.16 13.58
C PHE A 371 -14.80 -2.83 14.74
N SER A 372 -15.09 -2.08 15.80
CA SER A 372 -15.67 -2.64 17.02
C SER A 372 -16.63 -1.67 17.69
N ILE A 373 -17.66 -2.22 18.32
CA ILE A 373 -18.67 -1.49 19.08
C ILE A 373 -18.40 -1.70 20.56
N GLU A 374 -17.94 -0.66 21.26
CA GLU A 374 -17.79 -0.68 22.71
C GLU A 374 -19.05 -0.11 23.36
N VAL A 375 -19.80 -0.95 24.07
CA VAL A 375 -21.06 -0.64 24.71
C VAL A 375 -20.80 -0.38 26.19
N LEU A 376 -21.09 0.83 26.67
CA LEU A 376 -20.88 1.20 28.06
C LEU A 376 -22.08 0.79 28.93
N SER A 377 -21.81 0.33 30.15
CA SER A 377 -22.85 0.07 31.15
C SER A 377 -23.29 1.40 31.76
N VAL A 378 -24.47 1.88 31.35
CA VAL A 378 -25.00 3.20 31.74
C VAL A 378 -26.42 3.15 32.34
N GLY A 379 -26.85 1.97 32.81
CA GLY A 379 -28.21 1.71 33.31
C GLY A 379 -29.20 1.64 32.15
N PHE A 380 -30.44 2.12 32.36
CA PHE A 380 -31.51 2.19 31.36
C PHE A 380 -31.27 3.12 30.16
N GLY A 381 -30.06 3.64 29.97
CA GLY A 381 -29.71 4.49 28.82
C GLY A 381 -28.82 3.76 27.82
N GLU A 382 -28.42 4.46 26.76
CA GLU A 382 -27.50 3.92 25.76
C GLU A 382 -26.25 4.80 25.64
N SER A 383 -25.08 4.18 25.52
CA SER A 383 -23.83 4.87 25.18
C SER A 383 -22.85 3.89 24.56
N LEU A 384 -22.44 4.17 23.33
CA LEU A 384 -21.57 3.32 22.52
C LEU A 384 -20.38 4.12 22.01
N ILE A 385 -19.23 3.48 21.90
CA ILE A 385 -18.05 4.01 21.22
C ILE A 385 -17.70 3.07 20.08
N LEU A 386 -17.82 3.56 18.84
CA LEU A 386 -17.30 2.84 17.67
C LEU A 386 -15.82 3.14 17.51
N HIS A 387 -15.03 2.10 17.34
CA HIS A 387 -13.61 2.17 17.00
C HIS A 387 -13.44 1.70 15.57
N TYR A 388 -12.76 2.46 14.72
CA TYR A 388 -12.49 2.06 13.35
C TYR A 388 -11.14 2.58 12.80
N GLY A 389 -10.62 1.95 11.76
CA GLY A 389 -9.35 2.34 11.14
C GLY A 389 -8.15 1.67 11.79
N ASP A 390 -7.04 2.40 11.98
CA ASP A 390 -5.78 1.83 12.46
C ASP A 390 -5.91 1.42 13.95
N PRO A 391 -5.68 0.13 14.31
CA PRO A 391 -5.72 -0.34 15.70
C PRO A 391 -4.73 0.32 16.65
N ALA A 392 -3.66 0.96 16.16
CA ALA A 392 -2.73 1.70 17.01
C ALA A 392 -3.22 3.13 17.30
N ALA A 393 -4.08 3.67 16.45
CA ALA A 393 -4.62 5.02 16.54
C ALA A 393 -6.05 5.03 15.97
N PRO A 394 -7.00 4.39 16.69
CA PRO A 394 -8.36 4.22 16.18
C PRO A 394 -9.03 5.57 16.05
N ARG A 395 -9.84 5.72 15.01
CA ARG A 395 -10.83 6.78 14.96
C ARG A 395 -12.02 6.38 15.81
N LEU A 396 -12.58 7.36 16.53
CA LEU A 396 -13.64 7.15 17.50
C LEU A 396 -14.92 7.88 17.09
N ILE A 397 -16.06 7.21 17.22
CA ILE A 397 -17.39 7.82 17.17
C ILE A 397 -18.09 7.50 18.48
N LEU A 398 -18.55 8.52 19.20
CA LEU A 398 -19.43 8.35 20.35
C LEU A 398 -20.87 8.38 19.85
N ILE A 399 -21.68 7.39 20.20
CA ILE A 399 -23.12 7.36 19.94
C ILE A 399 -23.82 7.31 21.29
N ASP A 400 -24.57 8.35 21.62
CA ASP A 400 -25.23 8.59 22.89
C ASP A 400 -24.29 8.60 24.12
N GLY A 401 -24.75 9.25 25.20
CA GLY A 401 -23.98 9.43 26.43
C GLY A 401 -24.60 8.76 27.66
N GLY A 402 -25.76 8.14 27.51
CA GLY A 402 -26.54 7.67 28.65
C GLY A 402 -27.21 8.84 29.39
N GLN A 403 -27.63 8.54 30.62
CA GLN A 403 -28.19 9.50 31.56
C GLN A 403 -27.15 10.55 32.02
N PRO A 404 -27.57 11.68 32.61
CA PRO A 404 -26.66 12.67 33.20
C PRO A 404 -25.58 12.07 34.13
N ARG A 405 -25.98 11.14 35.01
CA ARG A 405 -25.06 10.46 35.94
C ARG A 405 -24.05 9.54 35.24
N SER A 406 -24.39 9.03 34.06
CA SER A 406 -23.59 8.10 33.29
C SER A 406 -22.28 8.72 32.80
N TYR A 407 -22.25 10.06 32.66
CA TYR A 407 -21.03 10.80 32.36
C TYR A 407 -19.94 10.54 33.40
N ALA A 408 -20.22 10.86 34.67
CA ALA A 408 -19.24 10.72 35.73
C ALA A 408 -18.92 9.24 36.05
N GLN A 409 -19.89 8.34 35.91
CA GLN A 409 -19.77 6.93 36.31
C GLN A 409 -19.04 6.06 35.28
N SER A 410 -19.30 6.29 33.98
CA SER A 410 -18.87 5.36 32.92
C SER A 410 -18.17 6.09 31.77
N LEU A 411 -18.80 7.11 31.18
CA LEU A 411 -18.30 7.72 29.95
C LEU A 411 -17.00 8.52 30.16
N ARG A 412 -16.95 9.45 31.13
CA ARG A 412 -15.74 10.24 31.42
C ARG A 412 -14.54 9.37 31.81
N PRO A 413 -14.66 8.40 32.75
CA PRO A 413 -13.56 7.48 33.04
C PRO A 413 -13.07 6.72 31.81
N ARG A 414 -13.99 6.30 30.93
CA ARG A 414 -13.62 5.57 29.72
C ARG A 414 -12.91 6.46 28.69
N LEU A 415 -13.42 7.65 28.39
CA LEU A 415 -12.75 8.61 27.52
C LEU A 415 -11.36 8.98 28.05
N SER A 416 -11.20 9.11 29.38
CA SER A 416 -9.89 9.35 30.01
C SER A 416 -8.93 8.17 29.82
N ALA A 417 -9.43 6.94 29.90
CA ALA A 417 -8.63 5.75 29.64
C ALA A 417 -8.21 5.66 28.17
N LEU A 418 -9.12 5.95 27.24
CA LEU A 418 -8.81 6.01 25.82
C LEU A 418 -7.79 7.09 25.50
N LYS A 419 -7.92 8.31 26.05
CA LYS A 419 -6.89 9.36 25.94
C LYS A 419 -5.53 8.81 26.34
N ARG A 420 -5.40 8.21 27.52
CA ARG A 420 -4.10 7.69 27.99
C ARG A 420 -3.55 6.58 27.10
N ALA A 421 -4.42 5.73 26.55
CA ALA A 421 -4.03 4.57 25.76
C ALA A 421 -3.66 4.91 24.32
N VAL A 422 -4.44 5.77 23.64
CA VAL A 422 -4.32 6.01 22.20
C VAL A 422 -3.88 7.43 21.82
N SER A 423 -3.96 8.39 22.74
CA SER A 423 -3.57 9.79 22.49
C SER A 423 -2.98 10.43 23.76
N PRO A 424 -1.84 9.92 24.29
CA PRO A 424 -1.29 10.40 25.57
C PRO A 424 -0.82 11.86 25.50
N ASP A 425 -0.26 12.26 24.35
CA ASP A 425 0.40 13.55 24.17
C ASP A 425 -0.48 14.60 23.45
N LEU A 426 -1.61 14.18 22.88
CA LEU A 426 -2.54 15.03 22.13
C LEU A 426 -3.96 14.92 22.70
N PRO A 427 -4.87 15.85 22.38
CA PRO A 427 -6.29 15.66 22.68
C PRO A 427 -6.82 14.34 22.09
N LEU A 428 -7.79 13.71 22.77
CA LEU A 428 -8.50 12.58 22.20
C LEU A 428 -9.47 13.08 21.12
N GLY A 429 -9.30 12.62 19.88
CA GLY A 429 -10.17 13.04 18.77
C GLY A 429 -11.42 12.17 18.63
N LEU A 430 -12.60 12.73 18.90
CA LEU A 430 -13.89 12.15 18.50
C LEU A 430 -14.26 12.69 17.11
N GLN A 431 -14.32 11.79 16.12
CA GLN A 431 -14.67 12.18 14.75
C GLN A 431 -16.13 12.61 14.65
N TYR A 432 -17.00 11.86 15.34
CA TYR A 432 -18.40 12.19 15.47
C TYR A 432 -18.86 11.94 16.91
N VAL A 433 -19.72 12.82 17.40
CA VAL A 433 -20.63 12.54 18.50
C VAL A 433 -22.03 12.50 17.92
N ILE A 434 -22.72 11.37 17.99
CA ILE A 434 -24.05 11.17 17.43
C ILE A 434 -25.01 11.03 18.61
N VAL A 435 -25.97 11.94 18.69
CA VAL A 435 -27.10 11.84 19.62
C VAL A 435 -28.26 11.27 18.81
N SER A 436 -28.59 10.00 19.06
CA SER A 436 -29.55 9.25 18.26
C SER A 436 -30.97 9.80 18.40
N ASN A 437 -31.39 10.11 19.63
CA ASN A 437 -32.56 10.91 19.94
C ASN A 437 -32.27 11.78 21.18
N GLN A 438 -33.22 12.64 21.53
CA GLN A 438 -32.98 13.75 22.46
C GLN A 438 -33.40 13.46 23.89
N ASP A 439 -33.78 12.21 24.19
CA ASP A 439 -34.21 11.86 25.53
C ASP A 439 -33.02 11.86 26.49
N ASN A 440 -33.30 12.10 27.77
CA ASN A 440 -32.26 12.37 28.76
C ASN A 440 -31.35 11.16 29.01
N ASP A 441 -31.84 9.95 28.78
CA ASP A 441 -31.09 8.70 28.84
C ASP A 441 -30.20 8.47 27.61
N ARG A 442 -30.26 9.36 26.61
CA ARG A 442 -29.36 9.42 25.44
C ARG A 442 -28.45 10.64 25.48
N LEU A 443 -29.06 11.82 25.56
CA LEU A 443 -28.37 13.11 25.49
C LEU A 443 -27.65 13.46 26.79
N GLY A 444 -28.13 12.98 27.94
CA GLY A 444 -27.71 13.46 29.25
C GLY A 444 -26.20 13.41 29.47
N GLY A 445 -25.56 12.28 29.18
CA GLY A 445 -24.10 12.17 29.33
C GLY A 445 -23.30 13.02 28.34
N VAL A 446 -23.81 13.22 27.11
CA VAL A 446 -23.20 14.12 26.10
C VAL A 446 -23.30 15.57 26.56
N LEU A 447 -24.44 15.99 27.11
CA LEU A 447 -24.60 17.33 27.66
C LEU A 447 -23.57 17.62 28.77
N TRP A 448 -23.34 16.66 29.67
CA TRP A 448 -22.33 16.80 30.72
C TRP A 448 -20.90 16.82 30.19
N LEU A 449 -20.60 16.06 29.13
CA LEU A 449 -19.32 16.17 28.40
C LEU A 449 -19.14 17.58 27.85
N LEU A 450 -20.15 18.13 27.17
CA LEU A 450 -20.11 19.49 26.61
C LEU A 450 -19.93 20.56 27.69
N ARG A 451 -20.56 20.41 28.86
CA ARG A 451 -20.36 21.30 30.01
C ARG A 451 -18.91 21.27 30.51
N GLU A 452 -18.32 20.10 30.71
CA GLU A 452 -16.90 20.00 31.15
C GLU A 452 -15.96 20.68 30.14
N LEU A 453 -16.18 20.48 28.84
CA LEU A 453 -15.39 21.12 27.78
C LEU A 453 -15.55 22.64 27.76
N ALA A 454 -16.77 23.16 28.01
CA ALA A 454 -17.06 24.59 27.96
C ALA A 454 -16.61 25.35 29.22
N GLU A 455 -16.62 24.70 30.38
CA GLU A 455 -16.30 25.33 31.66
C GLU A 455 -14.81 25.26 32.00
N GLN A 456 -14.08 24.24 31.51
CA GLN A 456 -12.69 23.94 31.91
C GLN A 456 -12.48 23.93 33.45
N ALA A 457 -13.55 23.72 34.23
CA ALA A 457 -13.59 24.03 35.66
C ALA A 457 -12.95 22.94 36.55
N THR A 458 -12.50 21.83 35.97
CA THR A 458 -11.85 20.75 36.71
C THR A 458 -10.34 20.99 36.81
N ALA A 459 -9.72 20.56 37.92
CA ALA A 459 -8.27 20.69 38.12
C ALA A 459 -7.45 19.93 37.05
N GLU A 460 -8.04 18.90 36.44
CA GLU A 460 -7.50 18.16 35.30
C GLU A 460 -8.60 17.99 34.22
N PRO A 461 -8.73 18.97 33.30
CA PRO A 461 -9.75 18.91 32.26
C PRO A 461 -9.48 17.77 31.27
N LEU A 462 -10.55 17.09 30.86
CA LEU A 462 -10.47 16.07 29.82
C LEU A 462 -10.06 16.73 28.48
N GLN A 463 -8.83 16.49 28.04
CA GLN A 463 -8.33 16.97 26.75
C GLN A 463 -8.91 16.14 25.61
N LEU A 464 -9.96 16.68 24.97
CA LEU A 464 -10.73 16.02 23.93
C LEU A 464 -11.17 17.05 22.88
N GLU A 465 -11.20 16.63 21.62
CA GLU A 465 -11.72 17.41 20.50
C GLU A 465 -12.88 16.67 19.83
N ILE A 466 -13.96 17.38 19.53
CA ILE A 466 -15.11 16.87 18.79
C ILE A 466 -15.09 17.51 17.41
N ALA A 467 -14.83 16.71 16.37
CA ALA A 467 -14.75 17.21 15.00
C ALA A 467 -16.13 17.54 14.42
N ASN A 468 -17.16 16.79 14.81
CA ASN A 468 -18.53 17.00 14.36
C ASN A 468 -19.52 16.38 15.34
N LEU A 469 -20.70 17.00 15.48
CA LEU A 469 -21.77 16.50 16.34
C LEU A 469 -23.08 16.39 15.56
N TRP A 470 -23.66 15.20 15.51
CA TRP A 470 -24.97 14.96 14.90
C TRP A 470 -26.05 14.99 15.98
N TYR A 471 -26.94 15.98 15.89
CA TYR A 471 -27.97 16.24 16.89
C TYR A 471 -29.19 16.92 16.29
N GLY A 472 -30.36 16.36 16.61
CA GLY A 472 -31.67 16.78 16.09
C GLY A 472 -32.21 18.13 16.60
N SER A 473 -31.38 19.11 16.96
CA SER A 473 -31.86 20.36 17.59
C SER A 473 -32.28 21.45 16.59
N PHE A 474 -33.37 22.15 16.90
CA PHE A 474 -33.97 23.18 16.03
C PHE A 474 -33.73 24.63 16.44
N GLY A 475 -32.87 24.92 17.41
CA GLY A 475 -32.56 26.32 17.75
C GLY A 475 -32.32 26.54 19.23
N PRO A 476 -31.98 27.78 19.63
CA PRO A 476 -31.60 28.09 20.99
C PRO A 476 -32.88 28.11 21.84
N GLY A 477 -33.29 26.93 22.31
CA GLY A 477 -34.26 26.90 23.40
C GLY A 477 -33.66 27.47 24.69
N PHE A 478 -34.47 27.45 25.72
CA PHE A 478 -34.37 28.36 26.87
C PHE A 478 -33.81 27.69 28.12
N GLU A 479 -33.49 28.52 29.12
CA GLU A 479 -32.86 28.11 30.37
C GLU A 479 -33.67 27.01 31.08
N GLY A 480 -32.99 25.95 31.52
CA GLY A 480 -33.61 24.78 32.14
C GLY A 480 -34.00 23.66 31.17
N TRP A 481 -33.99 23.90 29.84
CA TRP A 481 -34.24 22.86 28.85
C TRP A 481 -32.93 22.24 28.34
N GLN A 482 -32.61 21.05 28.86
CA GLN A 482 -31.36 20.32 28.55
C GLN A 482 -31.09 20.16 27.05
N LYS A 483 -32.15 19.96 26.25
CA LYS A 483 -32.07 19.81 24.79
C LYS A 483 -31.50 21.07 24.12
N ALA A 484 -31.92 22.23 24.57
CA ALA A 484 -31.46 23.49 24.03
C ALA A 484 -30.09 23.90 24.57
N GLU A 485 -29.83 23.63 25.84
CA GLU A 485 -28.53 23.88 26.45
C GLU A 485 -27.41 23.16 25.70
N ALA A 486 -27.62 21.91 25.30
CA ALA A 486 -26.66 21.16 24.48
C ALA A 486 -26.30 21.91 23.19
N ARG A 487 -27.30 22.48 22.50
CA ARG A 487 -27.10 23.27 21.28
C ARG A 487 -26.27 24.53 21.54
N LEU A 488 -26.59 25.27 22.60
CA LEU A 488 -25.85 26.48 22.99
C LEU A 488 -24.39 26.17 23.33
N LEU A 489 -24.12 25.05 24.02
CA LEU A 489 -22.76 24.63 24.34
C LEU A 489 -21.98 24.23 23.09
N VAL A 490 -22.60 23.51 22.15
CA VAL A 490 -21.98 23.15 20.85
C VAL A 490 -21.56 24.40 20.08
N GLU A 491 -22.44 25.41 20.00
CA GLU A 491 -22.13 26.68 19.33
C GLU A 491 -21.02 27.45 20.06
N ARG A 492 -21.08 27.53 21.39
CA ARG A 492 -20.06 28.18 22.22
C ARG A 492 -18.68 27.54 22.06
N LEU A 493 -18.64 26.21 21.91
CA LEU A 493 -17.42 25.44 21.70
C LEU A 493 -16.92 25.48 20.25
N GLY A 494 -17.69 26.06 19.31
CA GLY A 494 -17.34 26.09 17.89
C GLY A 494 -17.34 24.70 17.24
N ILE A 495 -18.06 23.74 17.81
CA ILE A 495 -18.15 22.38 17.28
C ILE A 495 -19.07 22.39 16.05
N PRO A 496 -18.62 21.91 14.87
CA PRO A 496 -19.49 21.72 13.73
C PRO A 496 -20.67 20.82 14.07
N ILE A 497 -21.87 21.22 13.63
CA ILE A 497 -23.10 20.48 13.90
C ILE A 497 -23.72 19.99 12.61
N ASN A 498 -24.09 18.71 12.60
CA ASN A 498 -24.74 18.00 11.50
C ASN A 498 -23.98 18.01 10.17
N ALA A 499 -22.71 18.43 10.10
CA ALA A 499 -21.97 18.40 8.84
C ALA A 499 -21.95 16.97 8.25
N PRO A 500 -22.06 16.79 6.93
CA PRO A 500 -22.17 17.82 5.89
C PRO A 500 -23.57 18.39 5.66
N PHE A 501 -24.59 17.96 6.42
CA PHE A 501 -25.94 18.49 6.31
C PHE A 501 -25.98 19.95 6.78
N SER A 502 -26.70 20.78 6.04
CA SER A 502 -26.95 22.18 6.43
C SER A 502 -28.01 22.31 7.54
N ARG A 503 -28.77 21.24 7.80
CA ARG A 503 -29.89 21.14 8.76
C ARG A 503 -29.77 19.88 9.62
N ILE A 504 -30.88 19.20 9.92
CA ILE A 504 -30.89 17.93 10.66
C ILE A 504 -30.42 16.79 9.75
N VAL A 505 -29.73 15.81 10.34
CA VAL A 505 -29.33 14.58 9.64
C VAL A 505 -30.59 13.77 9.35
N MET A 506 -30.88 13.56 8.07
CA MET A 506 -32.08 12.87 7.61
C MET A 506 -31.87 12.31 6.21
N ARG A 507 -32.85 11.58 5.70
CA ARG A 507 -32.89 11.09 4.31
C ARG A 507 -34.16 11.54 3.57
N PRO A 508 -34.15 11.57 2.23
CA PRO A 508 -35.39 11.69 1.47
C PRO A 508 -36.26 10.45 1.68
N ARG A 509 -37.58 10.61 1.57
CA ARG A 509 -38.54 9.50 1.77
C ARG A 509 -38.27 8.34 0.80
N ASN A 510 -38.05 8.65 -0.46
CA ASN A 510 -37.82 7.71 -1.57
C ASN A 510 -36.34 7.64 -1.99
N GLY A 511 -35.43 7.89 -1.05
CA GLY A 511 -34.01 7.93 -1.35
C GLY A 511 -33.15 7.59 -0.17
N THR A 512 -31.84 7.56 -0.42
CA THR A 512 -30.81 7.25 0.55
C THR A 512 -29.83 8.40 0.67
N VAL A 513 -29.22 8.49 1.86
CA VAL A 513 -28.08 9.37 2.10
C VAL A 513 -26.98 8.52 2.70
N THR A 514 -25.84 8.45 2.03
CA THR A 514 -24.65 7.78 2.54
C THR A 514 -23.54 8.80 2.75
N VAL A 515 -23.00 8.85 3.98
CA VAL A 515 -21.94 9.77 4.36
C VAL A 515 -20.63 9.01 4.52
N ASP A 516 -19.58 9.47 3.86
CA ASP A 516 -18.20 9.01 4.11
C ASP A 516 -17.71 9.63 5.42
N MET A 517 -17.56 8.79 6.44
CA MET A 517 -17.06 9.18 7.77
C MET A 517 -15.52 9.12 7.86
N GLY A 518 -14.83 8.89 6.74
CA GLY A 518 -13.38 8.83 6.63
C GLY A 518 -12.83 7.42 6.83
N ASN A 519 -11.59 7.20 6.36
CA ASN A 519 -10.88 5.91 6.43
C ASN A 519 -11.64 4.70 5.83
N GLY A 520 -12.68 4.94 5.02
CA GLY A 520 -13.51 3.89 4.41
C GLY A 520 -14.74 3.47 5.22
N LEU A 521 -15.06 4.16 6.33
CA LEU A 521 -16.31 3.97 7.06
C LEU A 521 -17.43 4.76 6.40
N MET A 522 -18.46 4.06 5.97
CA MET A 522 -19.67 4.66 5.42
C MET A 522 -20.79 4.58 6.45
N ALA A 523 -21.59 5.64 6.58
CA ALA A 523 -22.83 5.63 7.34
C ALA A 523 -24.00 5.94 6.40
N THR A 524 -24.87 4.96 6.19
CA THR A 524 -26.13 5.16 5.46
C THR A 524 -27.22 5.55 6.46
N VAL A 525 -27.83 6.71 6.24
CA VAL A 525 -28.94 7.21 7.06
C VAL A 525 -30.22 6.51 6.61
N LEU A 526 -30.80 5.68 7.48
CA LEU A 526 -32.05 4.95 7.23
C LEU A 526 -33.28 5.64 7.83
N SER A 527 -33.08 6.51 8.81
CA SER A 527 -34.09 7.31 9.50
C SER A 527 -33.38 8.46 10.22
N PRO A 528 -34.01 9.62 10.43
CA PRO A 528 -35.37 9.98 10.05
C PRO A 528 -35.53 10.42 8.59
N THR A 529 -36.76 10.43 8.09
CA THR A 529 -37.16 11.16 6.88
C THR A 529 -37.48 12.63 7.18
N ILE A 530 -37.64 13.46 6.14
CA ILE A 530 -38.07 14.85 6.31
C ILE A 530 -39.41 14.98 7.06
N GLU A 531 -40.35 14.08 6.83
CA GLU A 531 -41.65 14.08 7.51
C GLU A 531 -41.49 13.84 9.01
N GLU A 532 -40.62 12.91 9.39
CA GLU A 532 -40.36 12.56 10.78
C GLU A 532 -39.60 13.68 11.50
N VAL A 533 -38.68 14.36 10.81
CA VAL A 533 -38.02 15.57 11.31
C VAL A 533 -39.03 16.73 11.43
N THR A 534 -40.00 16.84 10.53
CA THR A 534 -41.07 17.84 10.60
C THR A 534 -41.99 17.59 11.78
N ASP A 535 -42.42 16.34 12.00
CA ASP A 535 -43.18 15.95 13.19
C ASP A 535 -42.40 16.31 14.48
N LEU A 536 -41.08 16.07 14.51
CA LEU A 536 -40.22 16.44 15.64
C LEU A 536 -40.13 17.95 15.85
N TYR A 537 -40.04 18.73 14.76
CA TYR A 537 -40.05 20.18 14.83
C TYR A 537 -41.36 20.71 15.42
N ASP A 538 -42.50 20.22 14.93
CA ASP A 538 -43.82 20.63 15.45
C ASP A 538 -43.97 20.26 16.93
N HIS A 539 -43.47 19.10 17.33
CA HIS A 539 -43.40 18.70 18.74
C HIS A 539 -42.56 19.67 19.59
N TRP A 540 -41.44 20.17 19.05
CA TRP A 540 -40.62 21.19 19.70
C TRP A 540 -41.33 22.54 19.79
N VAL A 541 -42.00 22.97 18.72
CA VAL A 541 -42.77 24.23 18.69
C VAL A 541 -43.87 24.19 19.75
N GLU A 542 -44.64 23.11 19.84
CA GLU A 542 -45.70 22.99 20.84
C GLU A 542 -45.14 23.08 22.28
N GLN A 543 -43.98 22.46 22.54
CA GLN A 543 -43.31 22.56 23.84
C GLN A 543 -42.78 23.98 24.12
N ALA A 544 -42.28 24.67 23.09
CA ALA A 544 -41.76 26.02 23.20
C ALA A 544 -42.87 27.07 23.38
N GLU A 545 -44.02 26.94 22.71
CA GLU A 545 -45.17 27.84 22.86
C GLU A 545 -45.72 27.83 24.30
N ARG A 546 -45.71 26.67 24.96
CA ARG A 546 -46.04 26.55 26.39
C ARG A 546 -45.09 27.35 27.30
N SER A 547 -43.95 27.79 26.78
CA SER A 547 -42.86 28.43 27.54
C SER A 547 -42.55 29.88 27.13
N SER A 548 -43.18 30.45 26.09
CA SER A 548 -43.02 31.85 25.63
C SER A 548 -41.61 32.27 25.11
N HIS A 549 -40.97 31.48 24.25
CA HIS A 549 -39.61 31.76 23.71
C HIS A 549 -39.52 31.82 22.17
N GLU A 550 -38.40 32.39 21.65
CA GLU A 550 -38.13 32.72 20.22
C GLU A 550 -37.98 31.50 19.26
N LEU A 551 -38.03 31.82 17.96
CA LEU A 551 -38.30 30.91 16.83
C LEU A 551 -37.22 29.85 16.59
N LEU A 552 -37.69 28.59 16.53
CA LEU A 552 -36.96 27.44 16.01
C LEU A 552 -36.76 27.56 14.49
N VAL A 553 -35.65 27.04 13.98
CA VAL A 553 -35.39 26.95 12.55
C VAL A 553 -36.14 25.73 12.01
N ALA A 554 -37.13 25.98 11.14
CA ALA A 554 -37.89 24.93 10.49
C ALA A 554 -36.98 23.97 9.69
N PRO A 555 -37.32 22.67 9.68
CA PRO A 555 -36.65 21.72 8.81
C PRO A 555 -36.87 22.09 7.34
N ALA A 556 -35.91 21.72 6.50
CA ALA A 556 -35.97 21.94 5.07
C ALA A 556 -35.38 20.72 4.38
N ASP A 557 -36.09 20.20 3.37
CA ASP A 557 -35.66 19.07 2.55
C ASP A 557 -34.54 19.49 1.59
N THR A 558 -33.39 19.86 2.15
CA THR A 558 -32.20 20.27 1.42
C THR A 558 -31.03 19.40 1.85
N PHE A 559 -30.38 18.81 0.85
CA PHE A 559 -29.16 18.04 1.01
C PHE A 559 -27.96 18.76 0.39
N GLU A 560 -28.03 20.10 0.34
CA GLU A 560 -26.91 20.93 -0.11
C GLU A 560 -25.66 20.62 0.72
N GLY A 561 -24.55 20.32 0.03
CA GLY A 561 -23.28 19.92 0.66
C GLY A 561 -23.14 18.41 0.93
N VAL A 562 -24.20 17.62 0.76
CA VAL A 562 -24.18 16.17 0.98
C VAL A 562 -23.98 15.44 -0.36
N SER A 563 -22.85 14.77 -0.54
CA SER A 563 -22.47 14.16 -1.83
C SER A 563 -23.10 12.78 -2.10
N GLY A 564 -23.52 12.04 -1.06
CA GLY A 564 -24.02 10.67 -1.18
C GLY A 564 -25.54 10.53 -1.20
N VAL A 565 -26.24 11.52 -1.74
CA VAL A 565 -27.70 11.52 -1.84
C VAL A 565 -28.11 10.82 -3.14
N GLN A 566 -29.02 9.87 -3.04
CA GLN A 566 -29.65 9.24 -4.20
C GLN A 566 -31.16 9.22 -3.98
N ILE A 567 -31.91 9.64 -4.99
CA ILE A 567 -33.38 9.68 -4.97
C ILE A 567 -33.87 8.76 -6.09
N ASP A 568 -34.83 7.91 -5.77
CA ASP A 568 -35.53 7.06 -6.73
C ASP A 568 -37.01 7.43 -6.75
N ASP A 569 -37.40 8.26 -7.72
CA ASP A 569 -38.79 8.69 -7.90
C ASP A 569 -39.73 7.54 -8.32
N SER A 570 -39.19 6.40 -8.74
CA SER A 570 -39.99 5.20 -9.02
C SER A 570 -40.36 4.42 -7.76
N LEU A 571 -39.65 4.67 -6.65
CA LEU A 571 -39.86 3.97 -5.39
C LEU A 571 -41.02 4.60 -4.60
N ALA A 572 -42.15 3.89 -4.55
CA ALA A 572 -43.32 4.30 -3.77
C ALA A 572 -43.24 3.75 -2.33
N LEU A 573 -42.74 4.59 -1.40
CA LEU A 573 -42.76 4.30 0.04
C LEU A 573 -43.89 5.06 0.75
N PRO A 574 -44.56 4.44 1.75
CA PRO A 574 -45.65 5.10 2.47
C PRO A 574 -45.13 6.22 3.37
N GLU A 575 -46.01 7.18 3.64
CA GLU A 575 -45.71 8.36 4.48
C GLU A 575 -45.41 8.04 5.93
N ARG A 576 -46.00 6.96 6.44
CA ARG A 576 -45.85 6.56 7.83
C ARG A 576 -45.48 5.08 7.94
N PRO A 577 -44.55 4.73 8.85
CA PRO A 577 -44.26 3.35 9.21
C PRO A 577 -45.51 2.60 9.65
N ALA A 578 -45.72 1.41 9.10
CA ALA A 578 -46.77 0.50 9.53
C ALA A 578 -46.35 -0.25 10.81
N ASN A 579 -47.32 -0.83 11.53
CA ASN A 579 -47.08 -1.78 12.63
C ASN A 579 -46.16 -1.29 13.75
N CYS A 580 -46.07 0.03 13.96
CA CYS A 580 -45.39 0.59 15.12
C CYS A 580 -46.39 0.94 16.22
N LEU A 581 -46.21 0.36 17.40
CA LEU A 581 -47.05 0.66 18.56
C LEU A 581 -46.52 1.85 19.36
N ASP A 582 -45.26 2.23 19.14
CA ASP A 582 -44.65 3.42 19.73
C ASP A 582 -45.13 4.71 19.02
N GLY A 583 -45.83 5.55 19.77
CA GLY A 583 -46.34 6.85 19.33
C GLY A 583 -45.43 8.03 19.68
N SER A 584 -44.27 7.79 20.31
CA SER A 584 -43.34 8.84 20.69
C SER A 584 -42.70 9.47 19.45
N ILE A 585 -42.99 10.75 19.22
CA ILE A 585 -42.42 11.52 18.11
C ILE A 585 -40.88 11.58 18.21
N PRO A 586 -40.26 11.89 19.39
CA PRO A 586 -38.81 11.82 19.55
C PRO A 586 -38.20 10.46 19.20
N ASN A 587 -38.84 9.35 19.57
CA ASN A 587 -38.34 8.01 19.30
C ASN A 587 -38.33 7.73 17.80
N ARG A 588 -39.44 8.05 17.13
CA ARG A 588 -39.58 7.87 15.67
C ARG A 588 -38.64 8.77 14.87
N ALA A 589 -38.23 9.91 15.41
CA ALA A 589 -37.24 10.78 14.78
C ALA A 589 -35.78 10.39 15.07
N SER A 590 -35.53 9.18 15.63
CA SER A 590 -34.18 8.71 15.92
C SER A 590 -33.31 8.61 14.66
N HIS A 591 -32.03 8.96 14.80
CA HIS A 591 -31.01 8.65 13.80
C HIS A 591 -30.77 7.13 13.77
N VAL A 592 -31.23 6.48 12.71
CA VAL A 592 -30.95 5.07 12.41
C VAL A 592 -29.89 5.01 11.34
N LEU A 593 -28.78 4.35 11.66
CA LEU A 593 -27.59 4.34 10.81
C LEU A 593 -27.17 2.91 10.50
N LEU A 594 -26.92 2.62 9.23
CA LEU A 594 -26.20 1.44 8.79
C LEU A 594 -24.74 1.81 8.55
N PHE A 595 -23.88 1.45 9.49
CA PHE A 595 -22.45 1.59 9.34
C PHE A 595 -21.89 0.42 8.52
N SER A 596 -21.17 0.74 7.46
CA SER A 596 -20.46 -0.24 6.63
C SER A 596 -18.97 0.08 6.61
N TYR A 597 -18.16 -0.88 7.02
CA TYR A 597 -16.71 -0.74 7.03
C TYR A 597 -16.08 -2.04 6.51
N ARG A 598 -15.29 -1.92 5.44
CA ARG A 598 -14.82 -3.10 4.68
C ARG A 598 -16.04 -3.93 4.24
N ASP A 599 -16.12 -5.19 4.65
CA ASP A 599 -17.20 -6.15 4.39
C ASP A 599 -18.02 -6.45 5.66
N ARG A 600 -18.05 -5.51 6.61
CA ARG A 600 -18.77 -5.63 7.88
C ARG A 600 -19.81 -4.54 8.06
N THR A 601 -20.91 -4.90 8.71
CA THR A 601 -22.08 -4.04 8.88
C THR A 601 -22.55 -3.96 10.34
N PHE A 602 -22.79 -2.74 10.81
CA PHE A 602 -23.43 -2.48 12.09
C PHE A 602 -24.68 -1.61 11.87
N LEU A 603 -25.85 -2.17 12.18
CA LEU A 603 -27.12 -1.45 12.18
C LEU A 603 -27.40 -0.89 13.58
N HIS A 604 -27.31 0.43 13.70
CA HIS A 604 -27.73 1.18 14.89
C HIS A 604 -29.23 1.48 14.80
N GLY A 605 -30.06 0.69 15.49
CA GLY A 605 -31.52 0.75 15.40
C GLY A 605 -32.17 1.99 16.04
N GLY A 606 -31.46 2.70 16.93
CA GLY A 606 -32.02 3.82 17.70
C GLY A 606 -33.34 3.44 18.39
N ASP A 607 -34.25 4.40 18.54
CA ASP A 607 -35.61 4.17 19.08
C ASP A 607 -36.67 4.14 17.97
N ALA A 608 -36.25 4.02 16.72
CA ALA A 608 -37.15 3.97 15.59
C ALA A 608 -37.93 2.66 15.52
N CYS A 609 -39.03 2.67 14.77
CA CYS A 609 -39.80 1.48 14.47
C CYS A 609 -39.08 0.60 13.42
N GLY A 610 -39.21 -0.72 13.53
CA GLY A 610 -38.63 -1.69 12.59
C GLY A 610 -39.05 -1.42 11.13
N SER A 611 -40.29 -0.98 10.90
CA SER A 611 -40.76 -0.60 9.57
C SER A 611 -40.08 0.65 9.00
N GLN A 612 -39.63 1.61 9.83
CA GLN A 612 -38.80 2.74 9.36
C GLN A 612 -37.46 2.24 8.84
N ILE A 613 -36.87 1.27 9.55
CA ILE A 613 -35.62 0.62 9.16
C ILE A 613 -35.82 -0.15 7.85
N GLU A 614 -36.89 -0.94 7.71
CA GLU A 614 -37.21 -1.64 6.46
C GLU A 614 -37.36 -0.68 5.28
N TYR A 615 -38.11 0.42 5.46
CA TYR A 615 -38.28 1.42 4.40
C TYR A 615 -36.97 2.10 4.04
N GLY A 616 -36.13 2.41 5.03
CA GLY A 616 -34.78 2.93 4.79
C GLY A 616 -33.92 1.94 4.01
N LEU A 617 -33.97 0.65 4.33
CA LEU A 617 -33.24 -0.40 3.60
C LEU A 617 -33.77 -0.59 2.17
N ARG A 618 -35.09 -0.47 1.96
CA ARG A 618 -35.68 -0.46 0.61
C ARG A 618 -35.23 0.74 -0.19
N ALA A 619 -35.23 1.93 0.40
CA ALA A 619 -34.72 3.16 -0.22
C ALA A 619 -33.21 3.09 -0.54
N ALA A 620 -32.45 2.33 0.24
CA ALA A 620 -31.04 2.05 -0.03
C ALA A 620 -30.82 0.92 -1.05
N GLY A 621 -31.87 0.29 -1.60
CA GLY A 621 -31.76 -0.85 -2.50
C GLY A 621 -31.25 -2.14 -1.86
N LEU A 622 -31.20 -2.20 -0.52
CA LEU A 622 -30.70 -3.33 0.26
C LEU A 622 -31.80 -4.35 0.60
N LEU A 623 -33.07 -3.95 0.43
CA LEU A 623 -34.24 -4.77 0.63
C LEU A 623 -35.21 -4.55 -0.54
N SER A 624 -35.74 -5.60 -1.15
CA SER A 624 -36.69 -5.51 -2.26
C SER A 624 -37.62 -6.73 -2.28
N GLU A 625 -38.50 -6.85 -3.26
CA GLU A 625 -39.26 -8.09 -3.45
C GLU A 625 -38.36 -9.25 -3.93
N GLU A 626 -37.34 -8.94 -4.74
CA GLU A 626 -36.34 -9.92 -5.22
C GLU A 626 -35.32 -10.31 -4.12
N HIS A 627 -35.06 -9.37 -3.21
CA HIS A 627 -34.19 -9.55 -2.05
C HIS A 627 -34.97 -9.22 -0.78
N PRO A 628 -35.89 -10.10 -0.34
CA PRO A 628 -36.82 -9.82 0.76
C PRO A 628 -36.18 -9.89 2.15
N THR A 629 -34.91 -10.26 2.22
CA THR A 629 -34.16 -10.37 3.48
C THR A 629 -32.81 -9.68 3.39
N PHE A 630 -32.46 -8.95 4.43
CA PHE A 630 -31.14 -8.31 4.60
C PHE A 630 -30.53 -8.76 5.93
N THR A 631 -29.27 -9.21 5.91
CA THR A 631 -28.57 -9.68 7.13
C THR A 631 -27.38 -8.80 7.44
N VAL A 632 -27.30 -8.29 8.67
CA VAL A 632 -26.16 -7.52 9.18
C VAL A 632 -25.29 -8.34 10.14
N ASP A 633 -24.06 -7.90 10.39
CA ASP A 633 -23.19 -8.58 11.36
C ASP A 633 -23.63 -8.27 12.80
N VAL A 634 -23.91 -7.00 13.10
CA VAL A 634 -24.43 -6.58 14.41
C VAL A 634 -25.63 -5.67 14.23
N MET A 635 -26.69 -5.92 14.99
CA MET A 635 -27.84 -5.04 15.12
C MET A 635 -27.96 -4.61 16.58
N LEU A 636 -27.90 -3.30 16.84
CA LEU A 636 -28.44 -2.75 18.07
C LEU A 636 -29.96 -2.77 17.96
N VAL A 637 -30.60 -3.61 18.77
CA VAL A 637 -32.04 -3.83 18.65
C VAL A 637 -32.79 -2.54 19.00
N PRO A 638 -33.77 -2.11 18.19
CA PRO A 638 -34.46 -0.85 18.41
C PRO A 638 -35.05 -0.72 19.82
N HIS A 639 -34.96 0.50 20.37
CA HIS A 639 -35.51 0.88 21.67
C HIS A 639 -35.13 -0.07 22.81
N GLN A 640 -33.84 -0.46 22.84
CA GLN A 640 -33.28 -1.37 23.84
C GLN A 640 -33.93 -2.76 23.87
N GLY A 641 -34.72 -3.10 22.83
CA GLY A 641 -35.49 -4.34 22.73
C GLY A 641 -36.99 -4.20 23.00
N SER A 642 -37.59 -3.02 22.81
CA SER A 642 -39.03 -2.85 23.01
C SER A 642 -39.88 -3.52 21.94
N ASP A 643 -40.87 -4.31 22.39
CA ASP A 643 -41.84 -5.00 21.51
C ASP A 643 -42.81 -4.03 20.82
N ARG A 644 -42.82 -2.77 21.26
CA ARG A 644 -43.61 -1.69 20.68
C ARG A 644 -42.97 -1.11 19.40
N ASN A 645 -41.67 -1.33 19.23
CA ASN A 645 -40.86 -0.75 18.15
C ASN A 645 -40.51 -1.79 17.09
N VAL A 646 -40.76 -3.08 17.30
CA VAL A 646 -40.40 -4.17 16.38
C VAL A 646 -41.59 -5.08 16.08
N SER A 647 -41.48 -5.91 15.05
CA SER A 647 -42.51 -6.88 14.68
C SER A 647 -41.91 -8.20 14.17
N PRO A 648 -42.70 -9.28 14.07
CA PRO A 648 -42.26 -10.52 13.44
C PRO A 648 -41.84 -10.34 11.97
N GLU A 649 -42.55 -9.48 11.23
CA GLU A 649 -42.22 -9.15 9.84
C GLU A 649 -40.86 -8.49 9.75
N PHE A 650 -40.57 -7.55 10.66
CA PHE A 650 -39.27 -6.90 10.75
C PHE A 650 -38.13 -7.89 10.95
N PHE A 651 -38.22 -8.79 11.94
CA PHE A 651 -37.15 -9.77 12.17
C PHE A 651 -37.08 -10.88 11.11
N SER A 652 -38.15 -11.07 10.34
CA SER A 652 -38.14 -11.93 9.16
C SER A 652 -37.38 -11.29 7.99
N ALA A 653 -37.55 -9.98 7.78
CA ALA A 653 -36.92 -9.22 6.71
C ALA A 653 -35.50 -8.75 7.06
N VAL A 654 -35.24 -8.35 8.29
CA VAL A 654 -33.95 -7.79 8.73
C VAL A 654 -33.38 -8.65 9.85
N LYS A 655 -32.30 -9.37 9.52
CA LYS A 655 -31.66 -10.35 10.39
C LYS A 655 -30.27 -9.88 10.84
N ALA A 656 -29.76 -10.43 11.93
CA ALA A 656 -28.40 -10.15 12.40
C ALA A 656 -27.68 -11.42 12.83
N LYS A 657 -26.34 -11.45 12.68
CA LYS A 657 -25.51 -12.49 13.30
C LYS A 657 -25.43 -12.29 14.81
N THR A 658 -25.38 -11.03 15.25
CA THR A 658 -25.41 -10.64 16.66
C THR A 658 -26.47 -9.57 16.90
N TYR A 659 -27.39 -9.86 17.82
CA TYR A 659 -28.37 -8.91 18.33
C TYR A 659 -27.88 -8.37 19.66
N LEU A 660 -27.64 -7.05 19.71
CA LEU A 660 -27.13 -6.34 20.88
C LEU A 660 -28.28 -5.66 21.63
N PHE A 661 -28.36 -5.91 22.93
CA PHE A 661 -29.34 -5.36 23.85
C PHE A 661 -28.67 -4.54 24.95
N THR A 662 -29.17 -3.32 25.12
CA THR A 662 -28.71 -2.35 26.10
C THR A 662 -29.65 -2.19 27.29
N GLY A 663 -30.89 -2.69 27.17
CA GLY A 663 -31.89 -2.64 28.23
C GLY A 663 -31.48 -3.43 29.48
N ASP A 664 -31.71 -2.84 30.65
CA ASP A 664 -31.41 -3.40 31.96
C ASP A 664 -32.66 -3.84 32.74
N GLY A 665 -33.82 -3.91 32.08
CA GLY A 665 -35.09 -4.29 32.69
C GLY A 665 -35.86 -3.16 33.38
N THR A 666 -35.30 -1.95 33.56
CA THR A 666 -35.97 -0.84 34.28
C THR A 666 -37.34 -0.48 33.71
N PHE A 667 -37.52 -0.59 32.39
CA PHE A 667 -38.80 -0.35 31.72
C PHE A 667 -39.39 -1.61 31.10
N GLY A 668 -38.87 -2.78 31.50
CA GLY A 668 -39.21 -4.05 30.89
C GLY A 668 -38.27 -4.47 29.75
N ASN A 669 -37.43 -3.58 29.22
CA ASN A 669 -36.61 -3.88 28.04
C ASN A 669 -35.34 -4.65 28.36
N PRO A 670 -34.90 -5.58 27.49
CA PRO A 670 -35.67 -6.17 26.41
C PRO A 670 -36.87 -7.00 26.90
N GLU A 671 -37.99 -6.83 26.23
CA GLU A 671 -39.22 -7.56 26.48
C GLU A 671 -39.09 -8.99 25.95
N SER A 672 -39.66 -9.95 26.68
CA SER A 672 -39.68 -11.37 26.27
C SER A 672 -40.29 -11.58 24.89
N GLU A 673 -41.23 -10.71 24.51
CA GLU A 673 -41.91 -10.76 23.24
C GLU A 673 -40.96 -10.43 22.07
N THR A 674 -40.11 -9.40 22.19
CA THR A 674 -39.05 -9.11 21.22
C THR A 674 -38.11 -10.30 21.04
N LEU A 675 -37.69 -10.93 22.16
CA LEU A 675 -36.83 -12.11 22.11
C LEU A 675 -37.52 -13.29 21.41
N ARG A 676 -38.82 -13.49 21.66
CA ARG A 676 -39.65 -14.51 21.00
C ARG A 676 -39.71 -14.28 19.50
N MET A 677 -39.97 -13.05 19.05
CA MET A 677 -40.02 -12.72 17.62
C MET A 677 -38.69 -13.06 16.91
N ILE A 678 -37.54 -12.76 17.53
CA ILE A 678 -36.23 -13.10 16.97
C ILE A 678 -36.01 -14.63 16.94
N LEU A 679 -36.32 -15.33 18.04
CA LEU A 679 -36.19 -16.79 18.12
C LEU A 679 -37.00 -17.51 17.04
N GLU A 680 -38.21 -17.04 16.77
CA GLU A 680 -39.07 -17.61 15.73
C GLU A 680 -38.55 -17.30 14.33
N ALA A 681 -38.13 -16.05 14.07
CA ALA A 681 -37.63 -15.62 12.77
C ALA A 681 -36.27 -16.25 12.38
N ARG A 682 -35.51 -16.71 13.37
CA ARG A 682 -34.15 -17.27 13.23
C ARG A 682 -34.06 -18.75 13.56
N LYS A 683 -35.19 -19.44 13.75
CA LYS A 683 -35.20 -20.85 14.18
C LYS A 683 -34.36 -21.74 13.24
N GLY A 684 -33.37 -22.41 13.81
CA GLY A 684 -32.47 -23.31 13.07
C GLY A 684 -31.28 -22.62 12.38
N GLU A 685 -31.11 -21.32 12.58
CA GLU A 685 -29.92 -20.57 12.15
C GLU A 685 -28.97 -20.32 13.31
N ASP A 686 -27.68 -20.09 13.02
CA ASP A 686 -26.70 -19.68 14.04
C ASP A 686 -26.72 -18.16 14.25
N TYR A 687 -26.86 -17.71 15.50
CA TYR A 687 -26.81 -16.29 15.86
C TYR A 687 -26.53 -16.10 17.36
N THR A 688 -26.27 -14.86 17.77
CA THR A 688 -25.91 -14.51 19.15
C THR A 688 -26.81 -13.41 19.70
N PHE A 689 -27.32 -13.61 20.90
CA PHE A 689 -27.87 -12.55 21.74
C PHE A 689 -26.79 -12.03 22.68
N GLN A 690 -26.56 -10.72 22.67
CA GLN A 690 -25.55 -10.07 23.49
C GLN A 690 -26.19 -8.99 24.36
N PHE A 691 -26.03 -9.11 25.68
CA PHE A 691 -26.67 -8.25 26.67
C PHE A 691 -25.65 -7.46 27.47
N ILE A 692 -25.83 -6.14 27.59
CA ILE A 692 -25.00 -5.29 28.44
C ILE A 692 -25.25 -5.51 29.94
N ALA A 693 -26.45 -5.97 30.28
CA ALA A 693 -26.86 -6.26 31.65
C ALA A 693 -27.17 -7.75 31.79
N ARG A 694 -26.69 -8.37 32.87
CA ARG A 694 -27.11 -9.71 33.31
C ARG A 694 -28.12 -9.58 34.43
N ASP A 695 -27.70 -8.86 35.46
CA ASP A 695 -28.52 -8.48 36.59
C ASP A 695 -28.90 -7.01 36.39
N GLY A 696 -30.19 -6.72 36.48
CA GLY A 696 -30.80 -5.44 36.17
C GLY A 696 -31.90 -5.08 37.18
N ALA A 697 -32.78 -4.15 36.82
CA ALA A 697 -33.93 -3.82 37.66
C ALA A 697 -34.96 -4.96 37.69
N ASP A 698 -35.81 -4.98 38.73
CA ASP A 698 -37.05 -5.77 38.77
C ASP A 698 -36.93 -7.27 38.43
N GLY A 699 -35.85 -7.92 38.89
CA GLY A 699 -35.64 -9.35 38.65
C GLY A 699 -35.36 -9.67 37.18
N PHE A 700 -34.72 -8.74 36.46
CA PHE A 700 -34.38 -8.87 35.05
C PHE A 700 -33.67 -10.19 34.71
N GLY A 701 -32.70 -10.59 35.54
CA GLY A 701 -31.94 -11.83 35.34
C GLY A 701 -32.82 -13.07 35.43
N GLU A 702 -33.65 -13.16 36.47
CA GLU A 702 -34.60 -14.27 36.67
C GLU A 702 -35.62 -14.34 35.52
N ARG A 703 -36.09 -13.18 35.05
CA ARG A 703 -37.01 -13.11 33.91
C ARG A 703 -36.37 -13.63 32.62
N LEU A 704 -35.12 -13.27 32.34
CA LEU A 704 -34.39 -13.79 31.19
C LEU A 704 -34.16 -15.30 31.32
N ASP A 705 -33.82 -15.79 32.50
CA ASP A 705 -33.61 -17.23 32.73
C ASP A 705 -34.91 -18.02 32.51
N ALA A 706 -36.01 -17.60 33.14
CA ALA A 706 -37.32 -18.21 32.97
C ALA A 706 -37.78 -18.19 31.50
N PHE A 707 -37.46 -17.12 30.77
CA PHE A 707 -37.72 -17.06 29.34
C PHE A 707 -36.92 -18.13 28.59
N PHE A 708 -35.58 -18.12 28.70
CA PHE A 708 -34.73 -19.02 27.92
C PHE A 708 -34.82 -20.50 28.33
N GLU A 709 -35.29 -20.80 29.55
CA GLU A 709 -35.65 -22.18 29.95
C GLU A 709 -36.74 -22.77 29.03
N ASN A 710 -37.67 -21.95 28.54
CA ASN A 710 -38.74 -22.36 27.64
C ASN A 710 -38.32 -22.36 26.15
N TRP A 711 -37.12 -21.86 25.83
CA TRP A 711 -36.62 -21.73 24.46
C TRP A 711 -35.19 -22.28 24.37
N PRO A 712 -34.99 -23.60 24.33
CA PRO A 712 -33.66 -24.20 24.46
C PRO A 712 -32.74 -23.83 23.29
N ALA A 713 -31.52 -23.39 23.59
CA ALA A 713 -30.51 -23.02 22.57
C ALA A 713 -30.24 -24.13 21.54
N ALA A 714 -30.31 -25.40 21.95
CA ALA A 714 -30.13 -26.54 21.05
C ALA A 714 -31.22 -26.66 19.97
N GLU A 715 -32.42 -26.15 20.22
CA GLU A 715 -33.52 -26.14 19.25
C GLU A 715 -33.50 -24.89 18.36
N TYR A 716 -33.12 -23.75 18.92
CA TYR A 716 -33.24 -22.45 18.27
C TYR A 716 -31.92 -21.90 17.68
N GLY A 717 -30.77 -22.51 17.97
CA GLY A 717 -29.48 -22.18 17.33
C GLY A 717 -28.75 -20.95 17.89
N TYR A 718 -29.25 -20.36 18.99
CA TYR A 718 -28.68 -19.13 19.54
C TYR A 718 -27.57 -19.36 20.58
N LYS A 719 -26.68 -18.38 20.70
CA LYS A 719 -25.76 -18.22 21.85
C LYS A 719 -26.18 -17.00 22.67
N ARG A 720 -25.89 -17.01 23.98
CA ARG A 720 -26.09 -15.86 24.87
C ARG A 720 -24.76 -15.40 25.43
N VAL A 721 -24.51 -14.10 25.36
CA VAL A 721 -23.32 -13.47 25.94
C VAL A 721 -23.76 -12.29 26.79
N PHE A 722 -23.28 -12.26 28.04
CA PHE A 722 -23.56 -11.17 28.97
C PHE A 722 -22.27 -10.41 29.29
N ARG A 723 -22.38 -9.09 29.50
CA ARG A 723 -21.26 -8.32 30.07
C ARG A 723 -20.92 -8.89 31.45
N SER A 724 -19.63 -9.12 31.70
CA SER A 724 -19.15 -9.42 33.06
C SER A 724 -19.48 -8.26 33.99
N SER A 725 -20.12 -8.56 35.12
CA SER A 725 -20.55 -7.57 36.12
C SER A 725 -19.40 -6.72 36.67
N THR A 726 -18.15 -7.21 36.56
CA THR A 726 -16.93 -6.51 36.99
C THR A 726 -16.45 -5.43 36.02
N ARG A 727 -16.99 -5.37 34.79
CA ARG A 727 -16.53 -4.47 33.73
C ARG A 727 -17.44 -3.29 33.50
N ALA A 728 -16.92 -2.12 33.21
CA ALA A 728 -17.74 -0.95 32.88
C ALA A 728 -18.34 -1.00 31.46
N ALA A 729 -17.88 -1.90 30.60
CA ALA A 729 -18.25 -1.96 29.19
C ALA A 729 -18.13 -3.39 28.63
N MET A 730 -18.71 -3.60 27.45
CA MET A 730 -18.61 -4.80 26.62
C MET A 730 -18.25 -4.40 25.20
N THR A 731 -17.39 -5.18 24.53
CA THR A 731 -17.00 -4.89 23.14
C THR A 731 -17.52 -5.98 22.21
N VAL A 732 -18.09 -5.58 21.07
CA VAL A 732 -18.44 -6.45 19.95
C VAL A 732 -17.48 -6.15 18.81
N ASP A 733 -16.61 -7.10 18.48
CA ASP A 733 -15.58 -6.93 17.45
C ASP A 733 -16.10 -7.47 16.10
N LEU A 734 -16.04 -6.65 15.04
CA LEU A 734 -16.43 -7.02 13.67
C LEU A 734 -15.23 -7.34 12.77
N LEU A 735 -14.09 -6.69 13.01
CA LEU A 735 -12.80 -6.97 12.37
C LEU A 735 -11.74 -7.32 13.42
N GLU A 736 -10.59 -6.66 13.40
CA GLU A 736 -9.54 -6.86 14.39
C GLU A 736 -10.00 -6.35 15.75
N ARG A 737 -9.68 -7.13 16.78
CA ARG A 737 -9.96 -6.77 18.16
C ARG A 737 -9.00 -5.68 18.59
N VAL A 738 -9.50 -4.72 19.36
CA VAL A 738 -8.62 -3.86 20.16
C VAL A 738 -9.08 -3.77 21.59
N ARG A 739 -8.09 -3.87 22.48
CA ARG A 739 -8.25 -3.95 23.92
C ARG A 739 -7.43 -2.78 24.46
N TYR A 740 -8.12 -1.74 24.96
CA TYR A 740 -7.52 -0.53 25.51
C TYR A 740 -7.91 -0.34 26.97
#